data_AF-A0A2E7CZR4-F1
#
_entry.id   AF-A0A2E7CZR4-F1
#
_cell.length_a   1.000
_cell.length_b   1.000
_cell.length_c   1.000
_cell.angle_alpha   90.00
_cell.angle_beta   90.00
_cell.angle_gamma   90.00
#
_symmetry.space_group_name_H-M   'P 1'
#
loop_
_entity.id
_entity.type
_entity.pdbx_description
1 polymer ?
#
loop_
_entity_poly.entity_id
_entity_poly.type
_entity_poly.pdbx_seq_one_letter_code
_entity_poly.pdbx_strand_id
1 'polypeptide(L)'
;MIQSGRFTKPLLVLLTLAILPSSTLVSAEQLRFQAMLFNGTIVDGKTLQNWYDDKTPPVLDKTQIFNKANPIRWLMDREKELPQTPKAYVEFVGGDRLPGKIIGHRSGSEDPFHWRESHLLVEPSIDLTFPGRQWDVPLRVGTRWLKRVVWESRGGASIPSSTVLLKDGRQFKFRSLRWRKEGVALLLENGIQQFPFATIAEIHFPARDAWQSYYEQVAVLTPETDSHLLQIETVDGLRATTSMQRFQAHFSGDKRKPESWLQTVQPAWSLDPICVHVTHVWMWRYFTTFHVPLTLIAPTNVKQESTFGSGWRWQMNRSVTGEILETANRQYGWGFGVHAMCEMQFPISAAANTFRSRIGLEQSVGKGGCAKGIVTISSKPDAPIYQTDVMIGTANFRDSGHVSVVGPDQTQQFLTLTADPVIEGRPQGADPFDIRDSVNWLEPEFHLDHGKFKVEVANQWATNLALGDNWEIEGQFSRMNYWDTTYSTDPRYKSWILPKDKFITFRSEIDFDRNDSWLSVLASRPIGDFTPSHCIVSVDGKALAEFEIALRVANQEPQPVTIPVHQFRGKSAVVEITQIPTDPKSWVDWQAIAVTAEPPGLKRVFEDEERFVNSLKHEDNSASVDEDSPHTGDSAIKVLTPMVTRERLSEPVVIRNTPTNGQFRYIRFAWKKVEGDTIGFELGHDGSWGAEDENPVDVPIDRNQHVDEIRRRNGRAYDVRGNNNGFRYDAGSAPTEYKKQVRLSSTAPKDWTVLTRDLFTDFGDFKLTGIRLRNFAGEALFDHIYLARTSDDFRYIDEMLKPFDTPPEDAPNVLARTLHPLRWGTLISRVAPGFSARVAGINVEIQNDFRGRDNVLVTHPVQQNTPCILRSAIVVPKEKKTRLEMTVSHKDEADWQLIVKANGNQLHSSLVNAAAVKDTEGWLDVNVDLSGLAGQRVMLEVHNHSNNWANEFAYWHQLKIVSE
;
A
#
# COMPACT_ATOMS: atom_id res chain seq x y z
N MET A 1 50.40 3.33 80.44
CA MET A 1 51.03 2.05 80.84
C MET A 1 50.22 0.93 80.20
N ILE A 2 50.60 0.47 78.99
CA ILE A 2 51.40 -0.77 78.70
C ILE A 2 50.53 -2.03 78.90
N GLN A 3 50.31 -2.94 77.95
CA GLN A 3 50.77 -3.13 76.57
C GLN A 3 49.80 -4.08 75.83
N SER A 4 49.71 -3.88 74.51
CA SER A 4 48.98 -4.64 73.51
C SER A 4 49.78 -5.83 72.95
N GLY A 5 49.09 -6.90 72.50
CA GLY A 5 49.65 -7.92 71.62
C GLY A 5 48.58 -8.53 70.71
N ARG A 6 48.57 -8.13 69.43
CA ARG A 6 47.78 -8.70 68.32
C ARG A 6 48.60 -9.79 67.62
N PHE A 7 47.97 -10.89 67.23
CA PHE A 7 48.42 -11.73 66.10
C PHE A 7 47.20 -12.26 65.33
N THR A 8 47.05 -11.78 64.09
CA THR A 8 46.24 -12.39 63.02
C THR A 8 47.22 -12.81 61.92
N LYS A 9 47.27 -14.09 61.58
CA LYS A 9 47.96 -14.62 60.38
C LYS A 9 46.91 -15.03 59.34
N PRO A 10 47.06 -14.68 58.06
CA PRO A 10 46.23 -15.23 56.98
C PRO A 10 46.80 -16.58 56.52
N LEU A 11 45.93 -17.56 56.28
CA LEU A 11 46.26 -18.85 55.69
C LEU A 11 46.28 -18.69 54.16
N LEU A 12 47.47 -18.74 53.57
CA LEU A 12 47.72 -18.73 52.13
C LEU A 12 47.53 -20.16 51.60
N VAL A 13 46.47 -20.42 50.84
CA VAL A 13 46.31 -21.68 50.09
C VAL A 13 46.91 -21.47 48.69
N LEU A 14 48.02 -22.16 48.42
CA LEU A 14 48.69 -22.20 47.12
C LEU A 14 47.80 -22.91 46.08
N LEU A 15 47.43 -22.18 45.03
CA LEU A 15 46.93 -22.75 43.78
C LEU A 15 48.14 -23.14 42.92
N THR A 16 48.51 -24.42 42.89
CA THR A 16 49.52 -24.96 41.97
C THR A 16 48.97 -24.93 40.54
N LEU A 17 49.48 -23.98 39.74
CA LEU A 17 49.31 -23.91 38.30
C LEU A 17 50.12 -25.07 37.66
N ALA A 18 49.46 -26.16 37.29
CA ALA A 18 50.08 -27.20 36.48
C ALA A 18 50.17 -26.71 35.03
N ILE A 19 51.37 -26.30 34.61
CA ILE A 19 51.71 -26.00 33.22
C ILE A 19 51.78 -27.35 32.48
N LEU A 20 50.70 -27.70 31.77
CA LEU A 20 50.73 -28.76 30.76
C LEU A 20 51.35 -28.20 29.47
N PRO A 21 52.21 -28.97 28.76
CA PRO A 21 52.81 -28.53 27.53
C PRO A 21 51.74 -28.37 26.45
N SER A 22 51.65 -27.17 25.89
CA SER A 22 50.83 -26.85 24.73
C SER A 22 51.23 -27.74 23.55
N SER A 23 50.45 -28.78 23.28
CA SER A 23 50.43 -29.36 21.95
C SER A 23 49.93 -28.26 21.01
N THR A 24 50.79 -27.83 20.11
CA THR A 24 50.44 -26.95 19.00
C THR A 24 49.45 -27.69 18.11
N LEU A 25 48.16 -27.58 18.43
CA LEU A 25 47.10 -27.74 17.45
C LEU A 25 47.31 -26.60 16.46
N VAL A 26 47.76 -26.96 15.26
CA VAL A 26 47.67 -26.09 14.09
C VAL A 26 46.18 -25.79 13.92
N SER A 27 45.74 -24.63 14.40
CA SER A 27 44.40 -24.12 14.10
C SER A 27 44.35 -23.94 12.59
N ALA A 28 43.47 -24.70 11.92
CA ALA A 28 43.16 -24.43 10.53
C ALA A 28 42.77 -22.94 10.39
N GLU A 29 43.30 -22.27 9.37
CA GLU A 29 42.96 -20.87 9.07
C GLU A 29 41.44 -20.76 8.90
N GLN A 30 40.76 -20.07 9.83
CA GLN A 30 39.32 -19.86 9.74
C GLN A 30 39.04 -18.91 8.57
N LEU A 31 38.40 -19.42 7.53
CA LEU A 31 38.07 -18.61 6.36
C LEU A 31 36.96 -17.61 6.70
N ARG A 32 37.03 -16.43 6.06
CA ARG A 32 36.13 -15.29 6.29
C ARG A 32 34.66 -15.69 6.23
N PHE A 33 34.25 -16.40 5.20
CA PHE A 33 32.85 -16.77 5.03
C PHE A 33 32.62 -18.24 5.37
N GLN A 34 31.50 -18.52 6.02
CA GLN A 34 30.94 -19.86 6.10
C GLN A 34 29.49 -19.85 5.63
N ALA A 35 29.13 -20.85 4.84
CA ALA A 35 27.77 -21.10 4.41
C ALA A 35 27.35 -22.52 4.74
N MET A 36 26.05 -22.72 4.90
CA MET A 36 25.43 -24.03 4.88
C MET A 36 24.47 -24.10 3.71
N LEU A 37 24.50 -25.19 2.96
CA LEU A 37 23.55 -25.49 1.88
C LEU A 37 22.33 -26.24 2.43
N PHE A 38 21.23 -26.29 1.66
CA PHE A 38 19.98 -26.94 2.05
C PHE A 38 20.12 -28.43 2.37
N ASN A 39 21.02 -29.14 1.67
CA ASN A 39 21.35 -30.53 1.96
C ASN A 39 22.20 -30.72 3.23
N GLY A 40 22.56 -29.64 3.94
CA GLY A 40 23.36 -29.66 5.18
C GLY A 40 24.87 -29.58 4.97
N THR A 41 25.36 -29.52 3.72
CA THR A 41 26.79 -29.33 3.42
C THR A 41 27.27 -27.98 3.90
N ILE A 42 28.42 -27.96 4.59
CA ILE A 42 29.12 -26.74 5.01
C ILE A 42 30.15 -26.37 3.94
N VAL A 43 30.24 -25.08 3.63
CA VAL A 43 31.19 -24.50 2.68
C VAL A 43 31.88 -23.33 3.37
N ASP A 44 33.20 -23.41 3.49
CA ASP A 44 34.05 -22.30 3.94
C ASP A 44 34.72 -21.66 2.73
N GLY A 45 34.85 -20.33 2.71
CA GLY A 45 35.47 -19.62 1.59
C GLY A 45 36.03 -18.25 1.95
N LYS A 46 36.97 -17.76 1.13
CA LYS A 46 37.65 -16.47 1.34
C LYS A 46 36.93 -15.31 0.66
N THR A 47 36.41 -15.52 -0.56
CA THR A 47 35.93 -14.42 -1.41
C THR A 47 34.50 -14.65 -1.88
N LEU A 48 33.65 -13.64 -1.67
CA LEU A 48 32.33 -13.55 -2.29
C LEU A 48 32.44 -12.78 -3.61
N GLN A 49 31.81 -13.28 -4.67
CA GLN A 49 31.86 -12.72 -6.03
C GLN A 49 30.46 -12.57 -6.63
N ASN A 50 30.33 -11.66 -7.60
CA ASN A 50 29.15 -11.49 -8.46
C ASN A 50 27.84 -11.08 -7.76
N TRP A 51 27.89 -10.50 -6.57
CA TRP A 51 26.69 -10.01 -5.86
C TRP A 51 26.35 -8.56 -6.23
N TYR A 52 26.40 -8.21 -7.52
CA TYR A 52 26.18 -6.85 -8.00
C TYR A 52 25.16 -6.74 -9.12
N ASP A 53 24.64 -7.86 -9.63
CA ASP A 53 23.52 -7.86 -10.57
C ASP A 53 22.69 -9.15 -10.44
N ASP A 54 21.44 -9.09 -10.88
CA ASP A 54 20.51 -10.22 -10.81
C ASP A 54 20.72 -11.27 -11.92
N LYS A 55 21.65 -11.02 -12.86
CA LYS A 55 21.89 -11.89 -14.02
C LYS A 55 22.96 -12.93 -13.76
N THR A 56 23.91 -12.60 -12.89
CA THR A 56 25.08 -13.41 -12.58
C THR A 56 24.92 -13.97 -11.17
N PRO A 57 24.75 -15.29 -10.99
CA PRO A 57 24.60 -15.86 -9.67
C PRO A 57 25.82 -15.56 -8.78
N PRO A 58 25.62 -15.15 -7.52
CA PRO A 58 26.73 -14.93 -6.61
C PRO A 58 27.44 -16.25 -6.29
N VAL A 59 28.75 -16.15 -6.07
CA VAL A 59 29.65 -17.29 -5.87
C VAL A 59 30.50 -17.06 -4.62
N LEU A 60 30.55 -18.06 -3.74
CA LEU A 60 31.53 -18.15 -2.67
C LEU A 60 32.69 -19.02 -3.16
N ASP A 61 33.83 -18.39 -3.47
CA ASP A 61 34.98 -18.97 -4.17
C ASP A 61 34.60 -19.75 -5.44
N LYS A 62 34.26 -21.04 -5.33
CA LYS A 62 33.84 -21.90 -6.46
C LYS A 62 32.39 -22.38 -6.36
N THR A 63 31.69 -22.08 -5.27
CA THR A 63 30.34 -22.58 -5.00
C THR A 63 29.30 -21.50 -5.28
N GLN A 64 28.40 -21.77 -6.23
CA GLN A 64 27.23 -20.93 -6.49
C GLN A 64 26.24 -21.05 -5.32
N ILE A 65 25.96 -19.94 -4.64
CA ILE A 65 25.20 -19.96 -3.39
C ILE A 65 23.67 -19.87 -3.56
N PHE A 66 23.17 -19.35 -4.68
CA PHE A 66 21.73 -19.40 -5.03
C PHE A 66 21.44 -20.40 -6.16
N ASN A 67 22.13 -21.55 -6.15
CA ASN A 67 21.84 -22.64 -7.08
C ASN A 67 20.42 -23.18 -6.84
N LYS A 68 19.63 -23.37 -7.91
CA LYS A 68 18.24 -23.86 -7.82
C LYS A 68 18.10 -25.23 -7.16
N ALA A 69 19.06 -26.14 -7.33
CA ALA A 69 18.98 -27.51 -6.81
C ALA A 69 19.38 -27.62 -5.34
N ASN A 70 20.31 -26.79 -4.88
CA ASN A 70 20.81 -26.80 -3.51
C ASN A 70 21.31 -25.40 -3.11
N PRO A 71 20.39 -24.46 -2.86
CA PRO A 71 20.76 -23.10 -2.47
C PRO A 71 21.37 -23.09 -1.07
N ILE A 72 21.95 -21.95 -0.68
CA ILE A 72 22.31 -21.69 0.70
C ILE A 72 21.06 -21.74 1.57
N ARG A 73 21.27 -22.21 2.79
CA ARG A 73 20.36 -22.11 3.92
C ARG A 73 20.73 -20.92 4.80
N TRP A 74 22.02 -20.66 4.93
CA TRP A 74 22.55 -19.41 5.45
C TRP A 74 23.98 -19.16 4.98
N LEU A 75 24.41 -17.90 5.04
CA LEU A 75 25.77 -17.43 4.79
C LEU A 75 26.16 -16.46 5.92
N MET A 76 27.35 -16.61 6.48
CA MET A 76 27.89 -15.80 7.57
C MET A 76 29.24 -15.20 7.15
N ASP A 77 29.44 -13.91 7.44
CA ASP A 77 30.74 -13.23 7.36
C ASP A 77 31.35 -13.18 8.77
N ARG A 78 32.37 -13.99 9.03
CA ARG A 78 33.01 -14.18 10.34
C ARG A 78 33.99 -13.08 10.71
N GLU A 79 34.38 -12.24 9.76
CA GLU A 79 35.21 -11.07 10.04
C GLU A 79 34.39 -9.91 10.64
N LYS A 80 33.07 -10.03 10.66
CA LYS A 80 32.16 -9.02 11.21
C LYS A 80 31.88 -9.26 12.68
N GLU A 81 31.82 -8.17 13.43
CA GLU A 81 31.35 -8.21 14.81
C GLU A 81 29.87 -8.61 14.89
N LEU A 82 29.50 -9.27 15.98
CA LEU A 82 28.11 -9.60 16.22
C LEU A 82 27.29 -8.33 16.45
N PRO A 83 26.11 -8.19 15.81
CA PRO A 83 25.31 -7.00 15.96
C PRO A 83 24.81 -6.81 17.38
N GLN A 84 24.96 -5.58 17.86
CA GLN A 84 24.35 -5.13 19.09
C GLN A 84 22.90 -4.69 18.87
N THR A 85 22.10 -4.69 19.93
CA THR A 85 20.75 -4.12 19.85
C THR A 85 20.85 -2.59 19.84
N PRO A 86 20.25 -1.89 18.87
CA PRO A 86 20.28 -0.43 18.81
C PRO A 86 19.64 0.22 20.04
N LYS A 87 20.03 1.46 20.35
CA LYS A 87 19.44 2.23 21.46
C LYS A 87 18.00 2.70 21.16
N ALA A 88 17.69 2.92 19.89
CA ALA A 88 16.36 3.28 19.39
C ALA A 88 16.06 2.44 18.15
N TYR A 89 14.88 1.81 18.11
CA TYR A 89 14.48 0.93 17.03
C TYR A 89 12.97 0.66 17.04
N VAL A 90 12.49 0.16 15.90
CA VAL A 90 11.18 -0.45 15.76
C VAL A 90 11.37 -1.96 15.63
N GLU A 91 10.63 -2.73 16.41
CA GLU A 91 10.61 -4.20 16.30
C GLU A 91 9.24 -4.66 15.81
N PHE A 92 9.27 -5.62 14.89
CA PHE A 92 8.10 -6.11 14.18
C PHE A 92 7.70 -7.50 14.64
N VAL A 93 6.42 -7.83 14.46
CA VAL A 93 5.98 -9.22 14.51
C VAL A 93 6.73 -10.01 13.42
N GLY A 94 7.19 -11.22 13.74
CA GLY A 94 8.12 -11.98 12.89
C GLY A 94 9.61 -11.78 13.23
N GLY A 95 9.94 -10.85 14.14
CA GLY A 95 11.29 -10.71 14.71
C GLY A 95 12.24 -9.79 13.94
N ASP A 96 11.78 -9.14 12.87
CA ASP A 96 12.48 -8.06 12.18
C ASP A 96 12.68 -6.83 13.08
N ARG A 97 13.70 -6.02 12.76
CA ARG A 97 14.06 -4.82 13.52
C ARG A 97 14.66 -3.74 12.63
N LEU A 98 14.17 -2.51 12.77
CA LEU A 98 14.69 -1.33 12.10
C LEU A 98 15.34 -0.36 13.12
N PRO A 99 16.67 -0.11 13.05
CA PRO A 99 17.35 0.92 13.83
C PRO A 99 16.90 2.33 13.41
N GLY A 100 16.41 3.14 14.35
CA GLY A 100 15.92 4.48 14.04
C GLY A 100 14.96 5.05 15.07
N LYS A 101 14.57 6.32 14.87
CA LYS A 101 13.63 7.04 15.72
C LYS A 101 12.34 7.36 14.97
N ILE A 102 11.22 7.27 15.67
CA ILE A 102 9.94 7.73 15.10
C ILE A 102 9.78 9.21 15.36
N ILE A 103 9.48 9.92 14.28
CA ILE A 103 9.31 11.38 14.26
C ILE A 103 7.88 11.79 13.93
N GLY A 104 7.02 10.86 13.50
CA GLY A 104 5.63 11.16 13.22
C GLY A 104 4.78 9.94 12.88
N HIS A 105 3.48 10.18 12.73
CA HIS A 105 2.49 9.22 12.25
C HIS A 105 1.62 9.85 11.16
N ARG A 106 1.09 9.00 10.27
CA ARG A 106 0.04 9.31 9.31
C ARG A 106 -1.01 8.20 9.36
N SER A 107 -2.27 8.60 9.42
CA SER A 107 -3.43 7.71 9.46
C SER A 107 -3.65 6.99 8.14
N GLY A 108 -3.20 7.57 7.02
CA GLY A 108 -3.42 7.04 5.67
C GLY A 108 -4.66 7.62 4.99
N SER A 109 -5.51 8.34 5.73
CA SER A 109 -6.71 9.01 5.21
C SER A 109 -6.48 10.50 4.91
N GLU A 110 -5.26 11.00 5.03
CA GLU A 110 -4.94 12.41 4.75
C GLU A 110 -4.99 12.75 3.25
N ASP A 111 -4.80 11.76 2.38
CA ASP A 111 -4.88 11.90 0.93
C ASP A 111 -6.01 10.99 0.42
N PRO A 112 -7.19 11.54 0.10
CA PRO A 112 -8.32 10.72 -0.36
C PRO A 112 -8.05 10.07 -1.73
N PHE A 113 -7.03 10.51 -2.47
CA PHE A 113 -6.72 9.99 -3.81
C PHE A 113 -5.66 8.89 -3.78
N HIS A 114 -4.96 8.71 -2.66
CA HIS A 114 -4.03 7.62 -2.44
C HIS A 114 -4.31 6.95 -1.12
N TRP A 115 -4.97 5.80 -1.16
CA TRP A 115 -5.09 5.02 0.06
C TRP A 115 -3.71 4.54 0.49
N ARG A 116 -3.40 4.75 1.77
CA ARG A 116 -2.21 4.18 2.41
C ARG A 116 -2.65 3.56 3.73
N GLU A 117 -1.97 2.50 4.13
CA GLU A 117 -2.14 1.99 5.49
C GLU A 117 -1.61 3.02 6.51
N SER A 118 -2.19 3.03 7.71
CA SER A 118 -1.68 3.81 8.84
C SER A 118 -0.21 3.46 9.09
N HIS A 119 0.67 4.46 9.10
CA HIS A 119 2.11 4.26 9.14
C HIS A 119 2.84 5.27 10.02
N LEU A 120 3.99 4.85 10.53
CA LEU A 120 4.95 5.70 11.22
C LEU A 120 5.94 6.29 10.22
N LEU A 121 6.42 7.49 10.55
CA LEU A 121 7.54 8.15 9.90
C LEU A 121 8.78 7.89 10.76
N VAL A 122 9.71 7.11 10.23
CA VAL A 122 10.93 6.68 10.92
C VAL A 122 12.14 7.32 10.27
N GLU A 123 12.99 7.94 11.07
CA GLU A 123 14.33 8.39 10.69
C GLU A 123 15.31 7.25 11.01
N PRO A 124 15.84 6.52 10.01
CA PRO A 124 16.77 5.43 10.26
C PRO A 124 18.08 5.96 10.85
N SER A 125 18.68 5.20 11.79
CA SER A 125 20.00 5.55 12.35
C SER A 125 21.16 4.96 11.54
N ILE A 126 20.86 4.33 10.40
CA ILE A 126 21.79 3.63 9.52
C ILE A 126 21.49 4.04 8.09
N ASP A 127 22.49 4.00 7.21
CA ASP A 127 22.30 4.31 5.80
C ASP A 127 21.56 3.17 5.09
N LEU A 128 20.32 3.45 4.69
CA LEU A 128 19.46 2.56 3.91
C LEU A 128 19.13 3.13 2.52
N THR A 129 19.78 4.23 2.12
CA THR A 129 19.44 4.97 0.91
C THR A 129 20.08 4.37 -0.33
N PHE A 130 19.51 4.67 -1.50
CA PHE A 130 20.25 4.48 -2.75
C PHE A 130 21.45 5.44 -2.78
N PRO A 131 22.62 5.00 -3.27
CA PRO A 131 23.77 5.88 -3.45
C PRO A 131 23.42 7.09 -4.31
N GLY A 132 23.84 8.26 -3.85
CA GLY A 132 23.51 9.54 -4.51
C GLY A 132 22.12 10.08 -4.18
N ARG A 133 21.35 9.42 -3.31
CA ARG A 133 20.14 9.98 -2.68
C ARG A 133 20.40 10.28 -1.21
N GLN A 134 19.89 11.41 -0.72
CA GLN A 134 19.74 11.65 0.71
C GLN A 134 18.33 11.19 1.13
N TRP A 135 18.19 10.77 2.39
CA TRP A 135 16.88 10.55 3.01
C TRP A 135 16.20 11.93 3.19
N ASP A 136 15.63 12.46 2.12
CA ASP A 136 14.90 13.74 2.15
C ASP A 136 13.52 13.59 2.81
N VAL A 137 13.09 12.34 3.04
CA VAL A 137 11.79 11.97 3.61
C VAL A 137 11.99 10.79 4.58
N PRO A 138 11.37 10.77 5.77
CA PRO A 138 11.42 9.60 6.66
C PRO A 138 10.87 8.33 6.02
N LEU A 139 11.45 7.18 6.38
CA LEU A 139 10.97 5.86 5.98
C LEU A 139 9.56 5.61 6.55
N ARG A 140 8.64 5.12 5.71
CA ARG A 140 7.27 4.83 6.13
C ARG A 140 7.11 3.38 6.52
N VAL A 141 6.65 3.17 7.75
CA VAL A 141 6.55 1.85 8.39
C VAL A 141 5.11 1.57 8.80
N GLY A 142 4.50 0.51 8.26
CA GLY A 142 3.10 0.15 8.52
C GLY A 142 2.86 -0.19 9.99
N THR A 143 1.85 0.43 10.60
CA THR A 143 1.57 0.29 12.05
C THR A 143 1.04 -1.09 12.44
N ARG A 144 0.46 -1.84 11.49
CA ARG A 144 -0.04 -3.20 11.75
C ARG A 144 1.07 -4.19 12.12
N TRP A 145 2.31 -3.95 11.69
CA TRP A 145 3.42 -4.88 11.89
C TRP A 145 4.12 -4.72 13.24
N LEU A 146 3.75 -3.72 14.04
CA LEU A 146 4.48 -3.33 15.24
C LEU A 146 4.33 -4.36 16.36
N LYS A 147 5.46 -4.81 16.90
CA LYS A 147 5.54 -5.55 18.16
C LYS A 147 5.87 -4.62 19.32
N ARG A 148 6.88 -3.76 19.12
CA ARG A 148 7.23 -2.68 20.05
C ARG A 148 8.00 -1.57 19.35
N VAL A 149 7.98 -0.41 19.97
CA VAL A 149 8.80 0.74 19.59
C VAL A 149 9.65 1.15 20.78
N VAL A 150 10.93 1.41 20.53
CA VAL A 150 11.91 1.86 21.53
C VAL A 150 12.52 3.18 21.06
N TRP A 151 12.23 4.28 21.75
CA TRP A 151 12.93 5.57 21.57
C TRP A 151 14.20 5.65 22.41
N GLU A 152 14.18 5.02 23.59
CA GLU A 152 15.33 4.94 24.49
C GLU A 152 15.28 3.60 25.24
N SER A 153 16.16 2.67 24.88
CA SER A 153 16.30 1.40 25.58
C SER A 153 16.70 1.64 27.04
N ARG A 154 15.87 1.19 27.98
CA ARG A 154 16.12 1.39 29.42
C ARG A 154 16.81 0.23 30.11
N GLY A 155 17.08 -0.87 29.40
CA GLY A 155 17.78 -2.05 29.94
C GLY A 155 17.11 -2.59 31.21
N GLY A 156 16.20 -3.57 31.10
CA GLY A 156 15.40 -4.00 32.24
C GLY A 156 14.77 -5.38 32.10
N ALA A 157 13.86 -5.71 33.01
CA ALA A 157 12.99 -6.89 32.94
C ALA A 157 12.07 -6.82 31.70
N SER A 158 11.52 -7.96 31.28
CA SER A 158 10.55 -8.02 30.19
C SER A 158 9.34 -7.12 30.49
N ILE A 159 9.04 -6.17 29.60
CA ILE A 159 7.87 -5.30 29.73
C ILE A 159 6.65 -6.05 29.15
N PRO A 160 5.53 -6.16 29.88
CA PRO A 160 4.34 -6.83 29.36
C PRO A 160 3.77 -6.15 28.12
N SER A 161 3.06 -6.92 27.29
CA SER A 161 2.29 -6.36 26.17
C SER A 161 1.26 -5.33 26.65
N SER A 162 0.87 -4.44 25.74
CA SER A 162 -0.05 -3.33 26.02
C SER A 162 0.42 -2.40 27.15
N THR A 163 1.71 -2.07 27.16
CA THR A 163 2.34 -1.21 28.17
C THR A 163 3.14 -0.09 27.50
N VAL A 164 3.02 1.13 28.02
CA VAL A 164 3.92 2.25 27.71
C VAL A 164 4.86 2.50 28.88
N LEU A 165 6.15 2.66 28.60
CA LEU A 165 7.17 3.12 29.52
C LEU A 165 7.57 4.54 29.14
N LEU A 166 7.48 5.47 30.09
CA LEU A 166 7.92 6.85 29.91
C LEU A 166 9.40 7.01 30.26
N LYS A 167 10.02 8.09 29.76
CA LYS A 167 11.43 8.42 30.04
C LYS A 167 11.72 8.74 31.50
N ASP A 168 10.69 9.08 32.27
CA ASP A 168 10.78 9.27 33.72
C ASP A 168 10.65 7.95 34.52
N GLY A 169 10.49 6.81 33.83
CA GLY A 169 10.39 5.49 34.44
C GLY A 169 8.97 5.02 34.77
N ARG A 170 7.95 5.89 34.66
CA ARG A 170 6.55 5.48 34.89
C ARG A 170 6.07 4.52 33.80
N GLN A 171 5.28 3.53 34.21
CA GLN A 171 4.68 2.55 33.32
C GLN A 171 3.15 2.60 33.40
N PHE A 172 2.49 2.49 32.25
CA PHE A 172 1.03 2.45 32.18
C PHE A 172 0.59 1.30 31.26
N LYS A 173 -0.31 0.45 31.77
CA LYS A 173 -1.00 -0.55 30.96
C LYS A 173 -2.19 0.10 30.25
N PHE A 174 -2.39 -0.20 28.98
CA PHE A 174 -3.48 0.36 28.19
C PHE A 174 -4.36 -0.74 27.57
N ARG A 175 -5.63 -0.43 27.32
CA ARG A 175 -6.59 -1.31 26.65
C ARG A 175 -6.61 -1.12 25.14
N SER A 176 -6.42 0.12 24.69
CA SER A 176 -6.35 0.49 23.28
C SER A 176 -5.46 1.71 23.07
N LEU A 177 -4.93 1.85 21.86
CA LEU A 177 -4.07 2.95 21.44
C LEU A 177 -4.67 3.60 20.20
N ARG A 178 -4.67 4.94 20.17
CA ARG A 178 -4.92 5.73 18.95
C ARG A 178 -3.69 6.57 18.65
N TRP A 179 -3.21 6.48 17.43
CA TRP A 179 -2.11 7.31 16.97
C TRP A 179 -2.51 8.78 16.83
N ARG A 180 -1.57 9.67 17.10
CA ARG A 180 -1.62 11.11 16.82
C ARG A 180 -0.38 11.46 16.02
N LYS A 181 -0.42 12.59 15.30
CA LYS A 181 0.68 13.05 14.43
C LYS A 181 2.06 12.95 15.10
N GLU A 182 2.18 13.29 16.39
CA GLU A 182 3.42 13.30 17.17
C GLU A 182 3.27 12.64 18.55
N GLY A 183 2.37 11.66 18.68
CA GLY A 183 2.12 11.01 19.96
C GLY A 183 1.10 9.89 19.90
N VAL A 184 0.64 9.47 21.06
CA VAL A 184 -0.42 8.47 21.22
C VAL A 184 -1.46 8.94 22.23
N ALA A 185 -2.71 8.56 22.00
CA ALA A 185 -3.77 8.60 22.99
C ALA A 185 -4.07 7.17 23.44
N LEU A 186 -3.92 6.89 24.74
CA LEU A 186 -4.08 5.57 25.33
C LEU A 186 -5.34 5.54 26.19
N LEU A 187 -6.13 4.48 26.05
CA LEU A 187 -7.22 4.18 26.97
C LEU A 187 -6.64 3.40 28.16
N LEU A 188 -6.41 4.10 29.26
CA LEU A 188 -5.98 3.54 30.54
C LEU A 188 -7.21 3.11 31.35
N GLU A 189 -6.98 2.49 32.52
CA GLU A 189 -8.06 2.10 33.43
C GLU A 189 -8.90 3.29 33.92
N ASN A 190 -8.27 4.45 34.11
CA ASN A 190 -8.88 5.68 34.63
C ASN A 190 -9.31 6.68 33.53
N GLY A 191 -9.27 6.28 32.26
CA GLY A 191 -9.69 7.12 31.13
C GLY A 191 -8.65 7.29 30.04
N ILE A 192 -8.88 8.24 29.13
CA ILE A 192 -7.98 8.51 28.00
C ILE A 192 -6.87 9.47 28.43
N GLN A 193 -5.62 9.08 28.23
CA GLN A 193 -4.45 9.94 28.46
C GLN A 193 -3.60 10.06 27.20
N GLN A 194 -3.04 11.24 26.95
CA GLN A 194 -2.20 11.51 25.77
C GLN A 194 -0.72 11.61 26.17
N PHE A 195 0.14 10.99 25.36
CA PHE A 195 1.58 10.99 25.55
C PHE A 195 2.28 11.40 24.25
N PRO A 196 2.98 12.54 24.22
CA PRO A 196 3.84 12.91 23.10
C PRO A 196 5.00 11.93 22.95
N PHE A 197 5.45 11.65 21.72
CA PHE A 197 6.59 10.76 21.46
C PHE A 197 7.85 11.18 22.25
N ALA A 198 8.07 12.48 22.43
CA ALA A 198 9.19 13.02 23.19
C ALA A 198 9.28 12.53 24.65
N THR A 199 8.15 12.12 25.24
CA THR A 199 8.06 11.66 26.65
C THR A 199 8.18 10.15 26.82
N ILE A 200 8.05 9.40 25.72
CA ILE A 200 7.97 7.95 25.71
C ILE A 200 9.37 7.35 25.57
N ALA A 201 9.68 6.32 26.36
CA ALA A 201 10.89 5.51 26.21
C ALA A 201 10.60 4.27 25.36
N GLU A 202 9.53 3.53 25.69
CA GLU A 202 9.13 2.31 24.98
C GLU A 202 7.60 2.16 24.92
N ILE A 203 7.07 1.60 23.84
CA ILE A 203 5.68 1.12 23.76
C ILE A 203 5.70 -0.33 23.31
N HIS A 204 5.02 -1.20 24.06
CA HIS A 204 4.83 -2.61 23.76
C HIS A 204 3.36 -2.84 23.37
N PHE A 205 3.12 -3.29 22.14
CA PHE A 205 1.77 -3.41 21.58
C PHE A 205 1.08 -4.70 22.05
N PRO A 206 -0.27 -4.81 21.92
CA PRO A 206 -0.97 -6.06 22.13
C PRO A 206 -0.38 -7.19 21.28
N ALA A 207 -0.32 -8.41 21.83
CA ALA A 207 0.18 -9.56 21.10
C ALA A 207 -0.77 -9.90 19.93
N ARG A 208 -0.20 -10.09 18.73
CA ARG A 208 -0.90 -10.60 17.55
C ARG A 208 -0.67 -12.11 17.45
N ASP A 209 -1.60 -12.81 16.79
CA ASP A 209 -1.39 -14.21 16.43
C ASP A 209 -0.18 -14.34 15.49
N ALA A 210 0.78 -15.17 15.89
CA ALA A 210 2.06 -15.29 15.19
C ALA A 210 1.91 -15.95 13.81
N TRP A 211 0.99 -16.91 13.67
CA TRP A 211 0.77 -17.62 12.41
C TRP A 211 0.00 -16.78 11.41
N GLN A 212 -1.06 -16.09 11.86
CA GLN A 212 -1.77 -15.12 11.03
C GLN A 212 -0.81 -14.05 10.51
N SER A 213 0.05 -13.51 11.39
CA SER A 213 1.04 -12.50 11.00
C SER A 213 2.07 -13.06 10.01
N TYR A 214 2.46 -14.33 10.14
CA TYR A 214 3.35 -15.00 9.18
C TYR A 214 2.69 -15.18 7.81
N TYR A 215 1.44 -15.65 7.76
CA TYR A 215 0.69 -15.77 6.50
C TYR A 215 0.49 -14.42 5.83
N GLU A 216 0.17 -13.39 6.61
CA GLU A 216 0.02 -12.01 6.12
C GLU A 216 1.36 -11.50 5.54
N GLN A 217 2.48 -11.77 6.22
CA GLN A 217 3.81 -11.41 5.73
C GLN A 217 4.14 -12.12 4.41
N VAL A 218 3.89 -13.43 4.30
CA VAL A 218 4.13 -14.19 3.06
C VAL A 218 3.22 -13.68 1.93
N ALA A 219 1.96 -13.38 2.21
CA ALA A 219 1.02 -12.85 1.21
C ALA A 219 1.49 -11.52 0.60
N VAL A 220 2.23 -10.71 1.34
CA VAL A 220 2.87 -9.48 0.84
C VAL A 220 4.17 -9.79 0.08
N LEU A 221 5.03 -10.64 0.64
CA LEU A 221 6.37 -10.86 0.11
C LEU A 221 6.39 -11.76 -1.12
N THR A 222 5.57 -12.80 -1.17
CA THR A 222 5.49 -13.77 -2.28
C THR A 222 4.07 -14.36 -2.32
N PRO A 223 3.10 -13.62 -2.92
CA PRO A 223 1.67 -13.95 -2.78
C PRO A 223 1.29 -15.33 -3.33
N GLU A 224 1.95 -15.78 -4.41
CA GLU A 224 1.73 -17.11 -5.01
C GLU A 224 2.56 -18.22 -4.32
N THR A 225 3.31 -17.88 -3.26
CA THR A 225 4.12 -18.78 -2.40
C THR A 225 5.24 -19.55 -3.11
N ASP A 226 5.56 -19.18 -4.33
CA ASP A 226 6.49 -19.85 -5.24
C ASP A 226 7.95 -19.38 -5.12
N SER A 227 8.21 -18.39 -4.23
CA SER A 227 9.54 -17.88 -3.93
C SER A 227 10.07 -18.36 -2.58
N HIS A 228 11.33 -18.03 -2.30
CA HIS A 228 11.96 -18.21 -0.99
C HIS A 228 12.01 -16.89 -0.24
N LEU A 229 12.10 -17.00 1.08
CA LEU A 229 12.35 -15.87 1.96
C LEU A 229 13.86 -15.71 2.20
N LEU A 230 14.28 -14.45 2.30
CA LEU A 230 15.63 -14.04 2.65
C LEU A 230 15.54 -13.09 3.85
N GLN A 231 16.22 -13.43 4.94
CA GLN A 231 16.41 -12.53 6.06
C GLN A 231 17.86 -12.04 6.09
N ILE A 232 18.03 -10.72 6.08
CA ILE A 232 19.31 -10.03 6.17
C ILE A 232 19.47 -9.49 7.58
N GLU A 233 20.63 -9.72 8.19
CA GLU A 233 21.00 -9.13 9.47
C GLU A 233 22.32 -8.36 9.35
N THR A 234 22.30 -7.07 9.73
CA THR A 234 23.48 -6.19 9.65
C THR A 234 24.14 -6.01 10.99
N VAL A 235 25.44 -5.68 10.98
CA VAL A 235 26.23 -5.35 12.19
C VAL A 235 25.63 -4.18 12.98
N ASP A 236 24.96 -3.26 12.30
CA ASP A 236 24.30 -2.09 12.91
C ASP A 236 22.91 -2.41 13.52
N GLY A 237 22.50 -3.68 13.49
CA GLY A 237 21.32 -4.18 14.18
C GLY A 237 20.04 -4.21 13.35
N LEU A 238 20.08 -3.92 12.04
CA LEU A 238 18.96 -4.17 11.13
C LEU A 238 18.71 -5.67 11.02
N ARG A 239 17.43 -6.05 11.06
CA ARG A 239 16.96 -7.35 10.62
C ARG A 239 15.76 -7.16 9.72
N ALA A 240 15.88 -7.61 8.47
CA ALA A 240 14.86 -7.40 7.45
C ALA A 240 14.61 -8.70 6.69
N THR A 241 13.36 -9.15 6.70
CA THR A 241 12.87 -10.32 5.97
C THR A 241 12.16 -9.88 4.69
N THR A 242 12.61 -10.42 3.55
CA THR A 242 12.05 -10.19 2.21
C THR A 242 11.85 -11.52 1.49
N SER A 243 11.39 -11.49 0.25
CA SER A 243 11.45 -12.63 -0.68
C SER A 243 12.44 -12.38 -1.81
N MET A 244 12.81 -13.43 -2.54
CA MET A 244 13.59 -13.27 -3.78
C MET A 244 12.81 -12.56 -4.91
N GLN A 245 11.48 -12.48 -4.82
CA GLN A 245 10.66 -11.63 -5.71
C GLN A 245 10.79 -10.15 -5.37
N ARG A 246 11.07 -9.82 -4.10
CA ARG A 246 11.25 -8.46 -3.58
C ARG A 246 12.69 -8.14 -3.22
N PHE A 247 13.63 -8.71 -3.98
CA PHE A 247 15.07 -8.55 -3.82
C PHE A 247 15.70 -8.13 -5.15
N GLN A 248 16.63 -7.18 -5.10
CA GLN A 248 17.47 -6.78 -6.23
C GLN A 248 18.91 -6.58 -5.78
N ALA A 249 19.85 -7.15 -6.52
CA ALA A 249 21.28 -6.84 -6.39
C ALA A 249 21.68 -5.76 -7.41
N HIS A 250 22.39 -4.74 -6.94
CA HIS A 250 22.99 -3.73 -7.80
C HIS A 250 24.27 -3.17 -7.16
N PHE A 251 24.88 -2.17 -7.79
CA PHE A 251 26.10 -1.54 -7.30
C PHE A 251 26.10 -0.04 -7.55
N SER A 252 26.93 0.68 -6.79
CA SER A 252 27.32 2.05 -7.10
C SER A 252 28.82 2.23 -6.97
N GLY A 253 29.45 2.74 -8.03
CA GLY A 253 30.91 2.77 -8.16
C GLY A 253 31.45 1.59 -8.96
N ASP A 254 32.55 0.98 -8.49
CA ASP A 254 33.19 -0.13 -9.18
C ASP A 254 32.53 -1.46 -8.81
N LYS A 255 31.82 -2.08 -9.76
CA LYS A 255 31.14 -3.37 -9.55
C LYS A 255 32.07 -4.53 -9.19
N ARG A 256 33.38 -4.43 -9.41
CA ARG A 256 34.33 -5.50 -9.06
C ARG A 256 34.66 -5.53 -7.57
N LYS A 257 34.23 -4.52 -6.84
CA LYS A 257 34.57 -4.24 -5.45
C LYS A 257 33.36 -4.48 -4.54
N PRO A 258 33.45 -5.39 -3.55
CA PRO A 258 32.35 -5.64 -2.61
C PRO A 258 31.89 -4.40 -1.84
N GLU A 259 32.76 -3.41 -1.65
CA GLU A 259 32.44 -2.11 -1.07
C GLU A 259 31.52 -1.23 -1.94
N SER A 260 31.16 -1.68 -3.14
CA SER A 260 30.20 -1.00 -4.03
C SER A 260 28.85 -1.71 -4.11
N TRP A 261 28.71 -2.89 -3.48
CA TRP A 261 27.56 -3.78 -3.70
C TRP A 261 26.40 -3.51 -2.73
N LEU A 262 25.20 -3.50 -3.29
CA LEU A 262 23.96 -3.13 -2.61
C LEU A 262 22.89 -4.18 -2.85
N GLN A 263 22.02 -4.32 -1.85
CA GLN A 263 20.87 -5.19 -1.87
C GLN A 263 19.62 -4.35 -1.58
N THR A 264 18.81 -4.11 -2.60
CA THR A 264 17.50 -3.48 -2.40
C THR A 264 16.49 -4.53 -2.02
N VAL A 265 15.82 -4.31 -0.89
CA VAL A 265 14.74 -5.15 -0.40
C VAL A 265 13.56 -4.30 0.03
N GLN A 266 12.37 -4.87 0.01
CA GLN A 266 11.21 -4.22 0.61
C GLN A 266 10.47 -5.21 1.52
N PRO A 267 10.77 -5.17 2.83
CA PRO A 267 10.07 -6.00 3.82
C PRO A 267 8.58 -5.67 3.86
N ALA A 268 7.76 -6.59 4.38
CA ALA A 268 6.31 -6.39 4.45
C ALA A 268 5.90 -5.18 5.32
N TRP A 269 6.73 -4.85 6.32
CA TRP A 269 6.50 -3.72 7.21
C TRP A 269 6.86 -2.35 6.62
N SER A 270 7.54 -2.31 5.47
CA SER A 270 8.03 -1.07 4.86
C SER A 270 7.23 -0.71 3.62
N LEU A 271 6.66 0.50 3.61
CA LEU A 271 6.01 1.06 2.41
C LEU A 271 7.05 1.54 1.38
N ASP A 272 8.31 1.64 1.80
CA ASP A 272 9.46 2.09 1.02
C ASP A 272 10.49 0.97 0.86
N PRO A 273 11.15 0.81 -0.31
CA PRO A 273 12.30 -0.06 -0.40
C PRO A 273 13.49 0.50 0.39
N ILE A 274 14.33 -0.40 0.91
CA ILE A 274 15.57 -0.09 1.62
C ILE A 274 16.75 -0.72 0.90
N CYS A 275 17.88 -0.02 0.86
CA CYS A 275 19.12 -0.49 0.26
C CYS A 275 20.13 -0.83 1.35
N VAL A 276 20.58 -2.08 1.40
CA VAL A 276 21.55 -2.55 2.39
C VAL A 276 22.88 -2.80 1.72
N HIS A 277 23.94 -2.21 2.26
CA HIS A 277 25.29 -2.43 1.77
C HIS A 277 25.77 -3.85 2.15
N VAL A 278 26.27 -4.63 1.19
CA VAL A 278 26.70 -6.04 1.42
C VAL A 278 27.75 -6.12 2.54
N THR A 279 28.64 -5.14 2.63
CA THR A 279 29.71 -5.10 3.66
C THR A 279 29.22 -4.87 5.09
N HIS A 280 27.96 -4.46 5.28
CA HIS A 280 27.35 -4.31 6.61
C HIS A 280 26.59 -5.58 7.03
N VAL A 281 26.32 -6.49 6.10
CA VAL A 281 25.62 -7.74 6.38
C VAL A 281 26.62 -8.74 6.95
N TRP A 282 26.31 -9.28 8.11
CA TRP A 282 27.10 -10.36 8.71
C TRP A 282 26.42 -11.72 8.53
N MET A 283 25.10 -11.75 8.29
CA MET A 283 24.31 -12.96 8.15
C MET A 283 23.19 -12.82 7.12
N TRP A 284 23.11 -13.81 6.23
CA TRP A 284 21.98 -14.07 5.34
C TRP A 284 21.34 -15.40 5.75
N ARG A 285 20.03 -15.43 5.95
CA ARG A 285 19.26 -16.66 6.18
C ARG A 285 18.27 -16.86 5.05
N TYR A 286 18.24 -18.05 4.48
CA TYR A 286 17.44 -18.36 3.31
C TYR A 286 16.62 -19.61 3.60
N PHE A 287 15.30 -19.49 3.51
CA PHE A 287 14.36 -20.57 3.84
C PHE A 287 13.16 -20.56 2.91
N THR A 288 12.53 -21.73 2.74
CA THR A 288 11.28 -21.84 2.00
C THR A 288 10.14 -21.23 2.82
N THR A 289 9.03 -20.91 2.16
CA THR A 289 7.84 -20.34 2.79
C THR A 289 7.08 -21.33 3.70
N PHE A 290 7.34 -22.64 3.57
CA PHE A 290 6.64 -23.71 4.28
C PHE A 290 7.55 -24.55 5.19
N HIS A 291 8.88 -24.32 5.20
CA HIS A 291 9.77 -24.75 6.27
C HIS A 291 10.09 -23.52 7.11
N VAL A 292 9.30 -23.31 8.16
CA VAL A 292 9.25 -22.04 8.88
C VAL A 292 10.20 -22.10 10.09
N PRO A 293 11.27 -21.29 10.12
CA PRO A 293 12.11 -21.17 11.30
C PRO A 293 11.26 -20.73 12.50
N LEU A 294 11.42 -21.43 13.61
CA LEU A 294 10.66 -21.13 14.83
C LEU A 294 11.04 -19.74 15.39
N THR A 295 12.17 -19.18 14.98
CA THR A 295 12.60 -17.80 15.31
C THR A 295 11.75 -16.71 14.66
N LEU A 296 10.91 -17.05 13.67
CA LEU A 296 9.88 -16.15 13.13
C LEU A 296 8.56 -16.20 13.93
N ILE A 297 8.39 -17.22 14.77
CA ILE A 297 7.18 -17.43 15.57
C ILE A 297 7.51 -17.06 17.02
N ALA A 298 6.90 -15.99 17.53
CA ALA A 298 7.15 -15.56 18.91
C ALA A 298 6.68 -16.65 19.89
N PRO A 299 7.48 -16.99 20.92
CA PRO A 299 7.02 -17.88 21.98
C PRO A 299 5.88 -17.20 22.76
N THR A 300 4.86 -17.98 23.09
CA THR A 300 3.70 -17.53 23.87
C THR A 300 4.00 -17.47 25.36
N ASN A 301 4.89 -18.35 25.82
CA ASN A 301 5.37 -18.40 27.19
C ASN A 301 6.82 -18.89 27.21
N VAL A 302 7.64 -18.31 28.07
CA VAL A 302 9.00 -18.78 28.35
C VAL A 302 9.21 -18.77 29.85
N LYS A 303 9.52 -19.93 30.41
CA LYS A 303 9.98 -20.07 31.80
C LYS A 303 11.47 -20.35 31.78
N GLN A 304 12.24 -19.55 32.51
CA GLN A 304 13.68 -19.74 32.67
C GLN A 304 14.00 -19.60 34.15
N GLU A 305 14.47 -20.69 34.75
CA GLU A 305 14.90 -20.77 36.13
C GLU A 305 16.39 -21.14 36.20
N SER A 306 16.95 -21.18 37.41
CA SER A 306 18.30 -21.65 37.68
C SER A 306 18.45 -22.07 39.13
N THR A 307 19.33 -23.04 39.41
CA THR A 307 19.66 -23.43 40.79
C THR A 307 20.45 -22.34 41.50
N PHE A 308 21.30 -21.60 40.77
CA PHE A 308 22.19 -20.59 41.34
C PHE A 308 22.04 -19.23 40.66
N GLY A 309 21.66 -18.24 41.46
CA GLY A 309 21.54 -16.84 41.03
C GLY A 309 20.30 -16.55 40.19
N SER A 310 20.11 -15.28 39.88
CA SER A 310 19.07 -14.79 38.96
C SER A 310 19.76 -14.06 37.82
N GLY A 311 19.57 -14.45 36.56
CA GLY A 311 20.19 -13.69 35.47
C GLY A 311 20.24 -14.32 34.08
N TRP A 312 20.05 -15.63 33.92
CA TRP A 312 20.02 -16.23 32.59
C TRP A 312 18.82 -15.71 31.79
N ARG A 313 19.08 -15.27 30.56
CA ARG A 313 18.05 -14.85 29.60
C ARG A 313 18.27 -15.63 28.32
N TRP A 314 17.22 -16.32 27.88
CA TRP A 314 17.24 -16.96 26.57
C TRP A 314 17.54 -15.94 25.47
N GLN A 315 18.21 -16.39 24.42
CA GLN A 315 18.60 -15.54 23.30
C GLN A 315 18.11 -16.15 21.98
N MET A 316 17.60 -15.30 21.10
CA MET A 316 17.25 -15.69 19.73
C MET A 316 18.46 -15.50 18.81
N ASN A 317 18.76 -16.49 17.98
CA ASN A 317 19.87 -16.52 17.04
C ASN A 317 21.27 -16.35 17.67
N ARG A 318 21.37 -16.57 18.99
CA ARG A 318 22.60 -16.50 19.77
C ARG A 318 22.59 -17.57 20.85
N SER A 319 23.76 -17.94 21.33
CA SER A 319 23.90 -18.72 22.56
C SER A 319 23.33 -17.94 23.76
N VAL A 320 23.11 -18.60 24.89
CA VAL A 320 22.57 -17.94 26.10
C VAL A 320 23.49 -16.82 26.63
N THR A 321 24.78 -16.86 26.30
CA THR A 321 25.77 -15.83 26.64
C THR A 321 25.87 -14.72 25.60
N GLY A 322 25.14 -14.80 24.48
CA GLY A 322 25.12 -13.79 23.42
C GLY A 322 26.10 -14.02 22.28
N GLU A 323 26.79 -15.18 22.25
CA GLU A 323 27.74 -15.56 21.20
C GLU A 323 27.04 -16.21 19.99
N ILE A 324 27.82 -16.55 18.95
CA ILE A 324 27.33 -17.35 17.82
C ILE A 324 26.80 -18.70 18.34
N LEU A 325 25.69 -19.18 17.77
CA LEU A 325 25.19 -20.53 18.06
C LEU A 325 26.20 -21.56 17.56
N GLU A 326 26.90 -22.20 18.49
CA GLU A 326 27.91 -23.18 18.18
C GLU A 326 27.78 -24.43 19.05
N THR A 327 27.86 -25.61 18.42
CA THR A 327 27.78 -26.91 19.08
C THR A 327 28.51 -27.92 18.22
N ALA A 328 29.26 -28.84 18.82
CA ALA A 328 30.05 -29.83 18.10
C ALA A 328 30.98 -29.22 17.03
N ASN A 329 31.63 -28.09 17.38
CA ASN A 329 32.49 -27.28 16.50
C ASN A 329 31.81 -26.87 15.18
N ARG A 330 30.49 -26.73 15.20
CA ARG A 330 29.68 -26.30 14.05
C ARG A 330 28.85 -25.08 14.43
N GLN A 331 28.89 -24.07 13.57
CA GLN A 331 28.08 -22.87 13.70
C GLN A 331 26.73 -23.05 13.02
N TYR A 332 25.71 -22.34 13.51
CA TYR A 332 24.34 -22.41 13.01
C TYR A 332 23.76 -21.02 12.79
N GLY A 333 22.99 -20.85 11.72
CA GLY A 333 22.45 -19.55 11.32
C GLY A 333 21.35 -19.02 12.26
N TRP A 334 20.55 -19.90 12.86
CA TRP A 334 19.43 -19.53 13.75
C TRP A 334 19.14 -20.61 14.80
N GLY A 335 18.40 -20.20 15.83
CA GLY A 335 18.07 -21.05 16.96
C GLY A 335 17.80 -20.27 18.23
N PHE A 336 17.78 -20.98 19.35
CA PHE A 336 17.62 -20.40 20.68
C PHE A 336 18.72 -20.92 21.60
N GLY A 337 19.48 -20.00 22.20
CA GLY A 337 20.40 -20.30 23.29
C GLY A 337 19.69 -20.13 24.62
N VAL A 338 19.68 -21.17 25.45
CA VAL A 338 19.03 -21.20 26.76
C VAL A 338 19.99 -21.77 27.80
N HIS A 339 19.67 -21.60 29.07
CA HIS A 339 20.28 -22.37 30.15
C HIS A 339 19.27 -23.43 30.60
N ALA A 340 19.70 -24.62 30.98
CA ALA A 340 18.79 -25.66 31.44
C ALA A 340 17.99 -25.20 32.68
N MET A 341 16.84 -25.84 32.89
CA MET A 341 15.65 -25.29 33.57
C MET A 341 14.94 -24.22 32.73
N CYS A 342 14.76 -24.52 31.44
CA CYS A 342 14.05 -23.64 30.52
C CYS A 342 12.95 -24.38 29.77
N GLU A 343 11.77 -23.76 29.70
CA GLU A 343 10.63 -24.21 28.89
C GLU A 343 10.21 -23.06 27.96
N MET A 344 10.11 -23.33 26.66
CA MET A 344 9.63 -22.38 25.65
C MET A 344 8.42 -22.95 24.92
N GLN A 345 7.28 -22.25 24.98
CA GLN A 345 6.02 -22.68 24.36
C GLN A 345 5.71 -21.89 23.08
N PHE A 346 5.44 -22.60 22.00
CA PHE A 346 5.13 -22.04 20.68
C PHE A 346 3.76 -22.53 20.19
N PRO A 347 2.94 -21.66 19.57
CA PRO A 347 1.69 -22.09 18.97
C PRO A 347 1.97 -22.98 17.75
N ILE A 348 1.17 -24.02 17.55
CA ILE A 348 1.22 -24.89 16.38
C ILE A 348 0.17 -24.44 15.38
N SER A 349 0.56 -24.28 14.11
CA SER A 349 -0.37 -23.96 13.02
C SER A 349 -1.24 -25.17 12.64
N ALA A 350 -2.48 -24.93 12.20
CA ALA A 350 -3.35 -25.96 11.61
C ALA A 350 -2.78 -26.58 10.31
N ALA A 351 -1.87 -25.87 9.65
CA ALA A 351 -1.12 -26.36 8.50
C ALA A 351 0.15 -27.13 8.89
N ALA A 352 0.59 -27.14 10.16
CA ALA A 352 1.82 -27.81 10.55
C ALA A 352 1.65 -29.34 10.58
N ASN A 353 2.58 -30.05 9.92
CA ASN A 353 2.62 -31.52 9.90
C ASN A 353 3.71 -32.06 10.82
N THR A 354 4.93 -31.52 10.71
CA THR A 354 6.07 -31.98 11.50
C THR A 354 6.89 -30.83 12.06
N PHE A 355 7.69 -31.15 13.08
CA PHE A 355 8.71 -30.30 13.65
C PHE A 355 10.07 -30.98 13.53
N ARG A 356 11.12 -30.18 13.37
CA ARG A 356 12.50 -30.64 13.46
C ARG A 356 13.37 -29.61 14.17
N SER A 357 14.28 -30.08 15.02
CA SER A 357 15.37 -29.28 15.56
C SER A 357 16.60 -30.15 15.79
N ARG A 358 17.76 -29.53 15.78
CA ARG A 358 18.94 -30.09 16.43
C ARG A 358 19.06 -29.51 17.82
N ILE A 359 19.72 -30.23 18.71
CA ILE A 359 19.97 -29.79 20.08
C ILE A 359 21.32 -30.27 20.55
N GLY A 360 22.03 -29.42 21.27
CA GLY A 360 23.25 -29.80 21.97
C GLY A 360 23.70 -28.74 22.93
N LEU A 361 24.80 -29.03 23.64
CA LEU A 361 25.39 -28.12 24.59
C LEU A 361 26.22 -27.05 23.86
N GLU A 362 26.10 -25.83 24.34
CA GLU A 362 26.81 -24.65 23.83
C GLU A 362 28.33 -24.87 23.86
N GLN A 363 29.01 -24.61 22.74
CA GLN A 363 30.41 -24.98 22.53
C GLN A 363 31.35 -24.49 23.64
N SER A 364 31.10 -23.30 24.20
CA SER A 364 31.92 -22.70 25.25
C SER A 364 31.88 -23.43 26.60
N VAL A 365 30.92 -24.32 26.85
CA VAL A 365 30.79 -25.02 28.15
C VAL A 365 31.76 -26.20 28.33
N GLY A 366 32.38 -26.66 27.24
CA GLY A 366 33.41 -27.71 27.26
C GLY A 366 32.86 -29.08 27.65
N LYS A 367 33.55 -29.81 28.53
CA LYS A 367 33.23 -31.22 28.85
C LYS A 367 32.22 -31.42 29.98
N GLY A 368 31.94 -30.40 30.79
CA GLY A 368 31.22 -30.56 32.06
C GLY A 368 29.73 -30.25 32.04
N GLY A 369 29.22 -29.50 31.05
CA GLY A 369 27.78 -29.24 30.93
C GLY A 369 27.00 -30.53 30.68
N CYS A 370 25.77 -30.61 31.18
CA CYS A 370 24.92 -31.78 31.07
C CYS A 370 23.44 -31.41 31.00
N ALA A 371 22.72 -31.88 29.97
CA ALA A 371 21.30 -31.57 29.85
C ALA A 371 20.55 -32.63 29.03
N LYS A 372 19.21 -32.58 29.09
CA LYS A 372 18.32 -33.27 28.16
C LYS A 372 17.49 -32.26 27.37
N GLY A 373 17.32 -32.53 26.08
CA GLY A 373 16.34 -31.86 25.25
C GLY A 373 15.06 -32.68 25.20
N ILE A 374 13.93 -32.04 25.53
CA ILE A 374 12.61 -32.66 25.49
C ILE A 374 11.68 -31.80 24.64
N VAL A 375 10.91 -32.43 23.75
CA VAL A 375 9.89 -31.78 22.93
C VAL A 375 8.55 -32.45 23.21
N THR A 376 7.59 -31.66 23.68
CA THR A 376 6.21 -32.11 23.93
C THR A 376 5.23 -31.29 23.11
N ILE A 377 4.02 -31.82 22.94
CA ILE A 377 2.89 -31.09 22.38
C ILE A 377 1.72 -31.13 23.35
N SER A 378 0.91 -30.08 23.41
CA SER A 378 -0.20 -29.99 24.36
C SER A 378 -1.27 -31.07 24.19
N SER A 379 -1.36 -31.69 23.01
CA SER A 379 -2.27 -32.82 22.75
C SER A 379 -1.75 -34.16 23.29
N LYS A 380 -0.48 -34.22 23.71
CA LYS A 380 0.17 -35.38 24.35
C LYS A 380 1.12 -34.90 25.46
N PRO A 381 0.60 -34.27 26.54
CA PRO A 381 1.45 -33.63 27.55
C PRO A 381 2.31 -34.63 28.32
N ASP A 382 1.80 -35.84 28.54
CA ASP A 382 2.47 -36.89 29.33
C ASP A 382 3.49 -37.73 28.53
N ALA A 383 3.60 -37.50 27.22
CA ALA A 383 4.46 -38.27 26.34
C ALA A 383 5.23 -37.36 25.37
N PRO A 384 6.56 -37.20 25.54
CA PRO A 384 7.34 -36.39 24.61
C PRO A 384 7.30 -36.99 23.22
N ILE A 385 7.13 -36.13 22.21
CA ILE A 385 7.22 -36.52 20.80
C ILE A 385 8.68 -36.69 20.37
N TYR A 386 9.61 -36.10 21.14
CA TYR A 386 11.04 -36.31 21.02
C TYR A 386 11.73 -36.07 22.36
N GLN A 387 12.73 -36.88 22.67
CA GLN A 387 13.60 -36.69 23.82
C GLN A 387 15.01 -37.19 23.49
N THR A 388 16.02 -36.45 23.89
CA THR A 388 17.41 -36.89 23.79
C THR A 388 17.78 -37.87 24.91
N ASP A 389 18.82 -38.67 24.69
CA ASP A 389 19.65 -39.18 25.79
C ASP A 389 20.25 -38.02 26.60
N VAL A 390 20.80 -38.32 27.78
CA VAL A 390 21.55 -37.32 28.57
C VAL A 390 22.78 -36.89 27.78
N MET A 391 22.84 -35.61 27.40
CA MET A 391 24.00 -35.05 26.71
C MET A 391 25.01 -34.60 27.74
N ILE A 392 26.29 -34.92 27.55
CA ILE A 392 27.41 -34.43 28.37
C ILE A 392 28.50 -33.89 27.45
N GLY A 393 28.90 -32.66 27.71
CA GLY A 393 29.90 -31.95 26.92
C GLY A 393 29.50 -31.69 25.46
N THR A 394 30.38 -31.00 24.74
CA THR A 394 30.02 -30.33 23.46
C THR A 394 30.34 -31.13 22.20
N ALA A 395 30.80 -32.37 22.31
CA ALA A 395 31.33 -33.12 21.17
C ALA A 395 30.27 -33.50 20.12
N ASN A 396 29.00 -33.56 20.50
CA ASN A 396 27.91 -34.02 19.64
C ASN A 396 26.67 -33.16 19.81
N PHE A 397 25.83 -33.15 18.78
CA PHE A 397 24.42 -32.73 18.87
C PHE A 397 23.52 -33.96 18.69
N ARG A 398 22.22 -33.76 18.91
CA ARG A 398 21.14 -34.70 18.58
C ARG A 398 20.21 -34.05 17.57
N ASP A 399 19.73 -34.83 16.60
CA ASP A 399 18.75 -34.39 15.61
C ASP A 399 17.43 -35.08 15.93
N SER A 400 16.34 -34.32 15.99
CA SER A 400 15.02 -34.91 16.24
C SER A 400 14.51 -35.72 15.06
N GLY A 401 15.07 -35.50 13.85
CA GLY A 401 14.39 -35.85 12.62
C GLY A 401 13.06 -35.10 12.51
N HIS A 402 12.18 -35.58 11.63
CA HIS A 402 10.84 -35.03 11.47
C HIS A 402 9.89 -35.76 12.42
N VAL A 403 9.49 -35.07 13.49
CA VAL A 403 8.52 -35.59 14.46
C VAL A 403 7.14 -34.98 14.20
N SER A 404 6.10 -35.81 14.26
CA SER A 404 4.72 -35.35 14.00
C SER A 404 4.25 -34.41 15.10
N VAL A 405 3.64 -33.29 14.69
CA VAL A 405 2.98 -32.32 15.59
C VAL A 405 1.47 -32.32 15.43
N VAL A 406 0.92 -33.29 14.69
CA VAL A 406 -0.53 -33.43 14.48
C VAL A 406 -1.14 -34.15 15.68
N GLY A 407 -2.00 -33.45 16.44
CA GLY A 407 -2.85 -34.05 17.46
C GLY A 407 -4.29 -34.33 16.99
N PRO A 408 -5.06 -35.13 17.76
CA PRO A 408 -6.44 -35.52 17.42
C PRO A 408 -7.46 -34.38 17.51
N ASP A 409 -7.16 -33.30 18.24
CA ASP A 409 -8.09 -32.18 18.49
C ASP A 409 -7.49 -30.87 17.97
N GLN A 410 -8.15 -30.19 17.03
CA GLN A 410 -7.54 -29.08 16.27
C GLN A 410 -7.57 -27.72 16.99
N THR A 411 -8.05 -27.65 18.23
CA THR A 411 -8.17 -26.38 18.95
C THR A 411 -6.94 -26.09 19.82
N GLN A 412 -6.23 -25.01 19.47
CA GLN A 412 -5.04 -24.45 20.14
C GLN A 412 -4.03 -25.47 20.69
N GLN A 413 -3.19 -25.99 19.80
CA GLN A 413 -2.05 -26.82 20.18
C GLN A 413 -0.78 -25.99 20.37
N PHE A 414 0.04 -26.38 21.35
CA PHE A 414 1.34 -25.78 21.62
C PHE A 414 2.44 -26.83 21.54
N LEU A 415 3.59 -26.44 21.00
CA LEU A 415 4.85 -27.18 21.08
C LEU A 415 5.70 -26.59 22.20
N THR A 416 6.20 -27.43 23.11
CA THR A 416 7.09 -27.01 24.19
C THR A 416 8.49 -27.57 23.98
N LEU A 417 9.48 -26.68 23.96
CA LEU A 417 10.89 -27.02 23.99
C LEU A 417 11.38 -26.91 25.44
N THR A 418 11.83 -28.03 26.02
CA THR A 418 12.33 -28.09 27.39
C THR A 418 13.80 -28.48 27.43
N ALA A 419 14.63 -27.62 28.02
CA ALA A 419 16.00 -27.93 28.40
C ALA A 419 16.00 -28.35 29.89
N ASP A 420 15.98 -29.66 30.12
CA ASP A 420 15.98 -30.26 31.45
C ASP A 420 17.43 -30.35 31.96
N PRO A 421 17.73 -29.83 33.17
CA PRO A 421 19.07 -29.91 33.73
C PRO A 421 19.49 -31.35 33.99
N VAL A 422 18.61 -32.30 34.29
CA VAL A 422 18.98 -33.65 34.78
C VAL A 422 19.62 -33.56 36.17
N ILE A 423 18.85 -33.11 37.17
CA ILE A 423 19.32 -33.05 38.57
C ILE A 423 19.47 -34.47 39.15
N GLU A 424 18.49 -35.33 38.93
CA GLU A 424 18.54 -36.73 39.35
C GLU A 424 19.11 -37.63 38.25
N GLY A 425 19.97 -38.59 38.62
CA GLY A 425 20.57 -39.54 37.67
C GLY A 425 21.67 -38.92 36.79
N ARG A 426 22.29 -37.85 37.26
CA ARG A 426 23.33 -37.11 36.54
C ARG A 426 24.60 -37.97 36.36
N PRO A 427 25.15 -38.06 35.13
CA PRO A 427 26.25 -38.98 34.81
C PRO A 427 27.62 -38.51 35.34
N GLN A 428 28.53 -39.46 35.55
CA GLN A 428 29.89 -39.17 36.02
C GLN A 428 30.66 -38.32 34.99
N GLY A 429 31.28 -37.23 35.45
CA GLY A 429 32.04 -36.29 34.60
C GLY A 429 31.25 -35.03 34.22
N ALA A 430 29.95 -34.98 34.46
CA ALA A 430 29.16 -33.76 34.44
C ALA A 430 29.39 -32.92 35.71
N ASP A 431 29.31 -31.61 35.59
CA ASP A 431 29.27 -30.70 36.74
C ASP A 431 27.98 -30.88 37.54
N PRO A 432 27.96 -30.59 38.85
CA PRO A 432 26.75 -30.72 39.67
C PRO A 432 25.70 -29.62 39.34
N PHE A 433 24.43 -29.88 39.70
CA PHE A 433 23.28 -28.97 39.54
C PHE A 433 23.07 -28.55 38.09
N ASP A 434 22.81 -27.28 37.80
CA ASP A 434 22.65 -26.74 36.44
C ASP A 434 23.94 -26.05 35.92
N ILE A 435 25.09 -26.26 36.58
CA ILE A 435 26.33 -25.55 36.23
C ILE A 435 26.77 -25.93 34.80
N ARG A 436 26.98 -24.91 33.96
CA ARG A 436 27.41 -25.05 32.56
C ARG A 436 26.39 -25.76 31.66
N ASP A 437 25.12 -25.82 32.06
CA ASP A 437 24.06 -26.45 31.28
C ASP A 437 23.47 -25.48 30.25
N SER A 438 24.33 -24.77 29.52
CA SER A 438 23.91 -23.94 28.40
C SER A 438 23.58 -24.82 27.19
N VAL A 439 22.35 -24.74 26.72
CA VAL A 439 21.80 -25.57 25.64
C VAL A 439 21.42 -24.70 24.46
N ASN A 440 21.71 -25.18 23.25
CA ASN A 440 21.24 -24.58 22.02
C ASN A 440 20.18 -25.46 21.36
N TRP A 441 19.02 -24.88 21.08
CA TRP A 441 18.06 -25.38 20.10
C TRP A 441 18.45 -24.84 18.73
N LEU A 442 18.97 -25.71 17.86
CA LEU A 442 19.66 -25.36 16.63
C LEU A 442 18.76 -25.62 15.42
N GLU A 443 18.52 -24.57 14.64
CA GLU A 443 17.63 -24.56 13.49
C GLU A 443 16.23 -25.19 13.70
N PRO A 444 15.51 -24.89 14.81
CA PRO A 444 14.16 -25.40 15.01
C PRO A 444 13.23 -24.85 13.92
N GLU A 445 12.44 -25.73 13.30
CA GLU A 445 11.51 -25.36 12.22
C GLU A 445 10.24 -26.22 12.22
N PHE A 446 9.13 -25.59 11.81
CA PHE A 446 7.90 -26.29 11.45
C PHE A 446 7.85 -26.57 9.95
N HIS A 447 7.35 -27.74 9.59
CA HIS A 447 7.09 -28.14 8.22
C HIS A 447 5.59 -28.15 7.98
N LEU A 448 5.14 -27.27 7.09
CA LEU A 448 3.72 -27.09 6.80
C LEU A 448 3.27 -27.97 5.63
N ASP A 449 2.02 -28.42 5.69
CA ASP A 449 1.29 -28.93 4.54
C ASP A 449 1.15 -27.83 3.50
N HIS A 450 1.67 -28.07 2.30
CA HIS A 450 1.74 -27.06 1.25
C HIS A 450 0.35 -26.65 0.73
N GLY A 451 -0.62 -27.56 0.71
CA GLY A 451 -1.99 -27.28 0.27
C GLY A 451 -2.73 -26.38 1.24
N LYS A 452 -2.73 -26.74 2.53
CA LYS A 452 -3.30 -25.91 3.61
C LYS A 452 -2.60 -24.55 3.70
N PHE A 453 -1.27 -24.54 3.64
CA PHE A 453 -0.48 -23.30 3.68
C PHE A 453 -0.88 -22.31 2.58
N LYS A 454 -1.04 -22.79 1.33
CA LYS A 454 -1.48 -21.93 0.22
C LYS A 454 -2.85 -21.31 0.45
N VAL A 455 -3.77 -22.07 1.03
CA VAL A 455 -5.10 -21.56 1.40
C VAL A 455 -4.98 -20.46 2.45
N GLU A 456 -4.20 -20.68 3.51
CA GLU A 456 -4.02 -19.69 4.58
C GLU A 456 -3.39 -18.38 4.07
N VAL A 457 -2.42 -18.46 3.16
CA VAL A 457 -1.81 -17.27 2.53
C VAL A 457 -2.80 -16.56 1.60
N ALA A 458 -3.56 -17.30 0.79
CA ALA A 458 -4.56 -16.73 -0.12
C ALA A 458 -5.67 -15.99 0.64
N ASN A 459 -6.06 -16.48 1.82
CA ASN A 459 -7.04 -15.82 2.70
C ASN A 459 -6.58 -14.43 3.18
N GLN A 460 -5.28 -14.11 3.11
CA GLN A 460 -4.74 -12.80 3.47
C GLN A 460 -4.69 -11.82 2.29
N TRP A 461 -5.11 -12.21 1.09
CA TRP A 461 -4.91 -11.35 -0.09
C TRP A 461 -5.72 -10.06 -0.04
N ALA A 462 -6.97 -10.13 0.42
CA ALA A 462 -7.87 -8.97 0.47
C ALA A 462 -7.37 -7.88 1.43
N THR A 463 -6.85 -8.25 2.61
CA THR A 463 -6.32 -7.34 3.64
C THR A 463 -5.01 -6.64 3.25
N ASN A 464 -4.47 -6.94 2.06
CA ASN A 464 -3.17 -6.48 1.60
C ASN A 464 -3.25 -5.68 0.29
N LEU A 465 -4.43 -5.16 -0.05
CA LEU A 465 -4.63 -4.27 -1.20
C LEU A 465 -4.63 -2.80 -0.79
N ALA A 466 -4.24 -1.94 -1.73
CA ALA A 466 -4.28 -0.49 -1.56
C ALA A 466 -5.71 0.08 -1.76
N LEU A 467 -6.72 -0.58 -1.21
CA LEU A 467 -8.13 -0.21 -1.33
C LEU A 467 -8.78 0.10 0.03
N GLY A 468 -8.11 -0.24 1.14
CA GLY A 468 -8.68 -0.17 2.49
C GLY A 468 -9.45 -1.42 2.89
N ASP A 469 -9.76 -1.51 4.19
CA ASP A 469 -10.32 -2.71 4.82
C ASP A 469 -11.83 -2.91 4.58
N ASN A 470 -12.50 -1.95 3.93
CA ASN A 470 -13.96 -1.96 3.74
C ASN A 470 -14.41 -2.63 2.43
N TRP A 471 -13.47 -3.16 1.63
CA TRP A 471 -13.76 -3.78 0.34
C TRP A 471 -13.63 -5.30 0.43
N GLU A 472 -14.73 -5.99 0.17
CA GLU A 472 -14.75 -7.42 -0.06
C GLU A 472 -14.43 -7.72 -1.52
N ILE A 473 -13.77 -8.85 -1.79
CA ILE A 473 -13.42 -9.26 -3.16
C ILE A 473 -14.04 -10.61 -3.42
N GLU A 474 -14.96 -10.64 -4.39
CA GLU A 474 -15.60 -11.86 -4.82
C GLU A 474 -14.96 -12.41 -6.10
N GLY A 475 -14.57 -13.68 -6.06
CA GLY A 475 -13.98 -14.41 -7.19
C GLY A 475 -12.51 -14.76 -6.96
N GLN A 476 -11.99 -15.66 -7.78
CA GLN A 476 -10.59 -16.06 -7.68
C GLN A 476 -9.70 -15.13 -8.50
N PHE A 477 -8.53 -14.79 -7.95
CA PHE A 477 -7.53 -13.98 -8.61
C PHE A 477 -6.11 -14.48 -8.33
N SER A 478 -5.16 -14.01 -9.12
CA SER A 478 -3.72 -14.13 -8.89
C SER A 478 -3.18 -12.77 -8.44
N ARG A 479 -2.05 -12.80 -7.73
CA ARG A 479 -1.31 -11.60 -7.36
C ARG A 479 0.13 -11.66 -7.84
N MET A 480 0.67 -10.50 -8.20
CA MET A 480 2.07 -10.36 -8.60
C MET A 480 2.73 -9.19 -7.88
N ASN A 481 3.95 -9.41 -7.40
CA ASN A 481 4.84 -8.34 -6.98
C ASN A 481 5.58 -7.78 -8.18
N TYR A 482 5.37 -6.50 -8.48
CA TYR A 482 6.00 -5.81 -9.58
C TYR A 482 6.88 -4.67 -9.08
N TRP A 483 8.13 -4.62 -9.55
CA TRP A 483 9.03 -3.50 -9.27
C TRP A 483 8.68 -2.32 -10.18
N ASP A 484 7.96 -1.36 -9.62
CA ASP A 484 7.51 -0.17 -10.34
C ASP A 484 8.61 0.89 -10.40
N THR A 485 9.20 1.06 -11.58
CA THR A 485 10.22 2.08 -11.87
C THR A 485 9.65 3.32 -12.56
N THR A 486 8.32 3.39 -12.71
CA THR A 486 7.66 4.47 -13.44
C THR A 486 8.02 5.84 -12.88
N TYR A 487 8.16 5.96 -11.55
CA TYR A 487 8.79 7.10 -10.91
C TYR A 487 10.23 6.73 -10.58
N SER A 488 11.16 7.10 -11.46
CA SER A 488 12.58 6.73 -11.30
C SER A 488 13.16 7.20 -9.96
N THR A 489 12.67 8.31 -9.42
CA THR A 489 13.06 8.89 -8.11
C THR A 489 12.43 8.20 -6.91
N ASP A 490 11.48 7.29 -7.11
CA ASP A 490 10.71 6.64 -6.03
C ASP A 490 10.22 5.24 -6.45
N PRO A 491 11.13 4.36 -6.88
CA PRO A 491 10.75 3.02 -7.30
C PRO A 491 10.30 2.21 -6.09
N ARG A 492 9.36 1.29 -6.27
CA ARG A 492 8.82 0.46 -5.17
C ARG A 492 8.15 -0.79 -5.71
N TYR A 493 8.03 -1.82 -4.87
CA TYR A 493 7.19 -2.95 -5.22
C TYR A 493 5.72 -2.59 -5.04
N LYS A 494 4.93 -2.87 -6.07
CA LYS A 494 3.47 -2.80 -6.07
C LYS A 494 2.88 -4.20 -6.20
N SER A 495 1.65 -4.37 -5.73
CA SER A 495 0.93 -5.63 -5.86
C SER A 495 -0.19 -5.49 -6.87
N TRP A 496 -0.15 -6.30 -7.92
CA TRP A 496 -1.11 -6.26 -9.01
C TRP A 496 -2.02 -7.48 -8.99
N ILE A 497 -3.21 -7.34 -9.57
CA ILE A 497 -4.28 -8.34 -9.54
C ILE A 497 -4.66 -8.75 -10.96
N LEU A 498 -4.86 -10.06 -11.15
CA LEU A 498 -5.41 -10.67 -12.36
C LEU A 498 -6.54 -11.65 -11.97
N PRO A 499 -7.78 -11.48 -12.45
CA PRO A 499 -8.83 -12.49 -12.27
C PRO A 499 -8.43 -13.85 -12.86
N LYS A 500 -8.64 -14.93 -12.12
CA LYS A 500 -8.44 -16.31 -12.61
C LYS A 500 -9.64 -16.81 -13.41
N ASP A 501 -10.82 -16.29 -13.08
CA ASP A 501 -12.09 -16.56 -13.78
C ASP A 501 -12.45 -15.42 -14.76
N LYS A 502 -13.72 -15.35 -15.17
CA LYS A 502 -14.24 -14.32 -16.09
C LYS A 502 -14.16 -12.89 -15.53
N PHE A 503 -14.25 -12.72 -14.21
CA PHE A 503 -14.14 -11.43 -13.54
C PHE A 503 -14.02 -11.63 -12.02
N ILE A 504 -13.49 -10.62 -11.32
CA ILE A 504 -13.65 -10.43 -9.88
C ILE A 504 -14.48 -9.18 -9.59
N THR A 505 -15.04 -9.07 -8.40
CA THR A 505 -15.86 -7.93 -8.00
C THR A 505 -15.42 -7.42 -6.64
N PHE A 506 -15.02 -6.15 -6.58
CA PHE A 506 -14.83 -5.41 -5.35
C PHE A 506 -16.19 -4.92 -4.89
N ARG A 507 -16.58 -5.17 -3.65
CA ARG A 507 -17.88 -4.82 -3.09
C ARG A 507 -17.70 -4.08 -1.76
N SER A 508 -18.42 -2.99 -1.58
CA SER A 508 -18.46 -2.25 -0.32
C SER A 508 -19.82 -1.58 -0.12
N GLU A 509 -20.28 -1.49 1.13
CA GLU A 509 -21.40 -0.63 1.51
C GLU A 509 -20.84 0.76 1.84
N ILE A 510 -21.29 1.78 1.11
CA ILE A 510 -20.82 3.15 1.27
C ILE A 510 -21.97 4.03 1.78
N ASP A 511 -21.72 4.74 2.87
CA ASP A 511 -22.55 5.85 3.35
C ASP A 511 -22.12 7.14 2.63
N PHE A 512 -22.92 7.59 1.66
CA PHE A 512 -22.65 8.82 0.92
C PHE A 512 -23.04 10.04 1.76
N ASP A 513 -22.09 10.94 2.02
CA ASP A 513 -22.36 12.24 2.65
C ASP A 513 -23.22 13.11 1.71
N ARG A 514 -23.86 14.14 2.27
CA ARG A 514 -24.64 15.15 1.54
C ARG A 514 -23.82 15.91 0.48
N ASN A 515 -22.50 15.96 0.63
CA ASN A 515 -21.61 16.63 -0.32
C ASN A 515 -21.04 15.67 -1.38
N ASP A 516 -21.17 14.36 -1.19
CA ASP A 516 -20.56 13.37 -2.06
C ASP A 516 -21.22 13.37 -3.44
N SER A 517 -20.40 13.51 -4.47
CA SER A 517 -20.89 13.74 -5.83
C SER A 517 -20.18 12.89 -6.87
N TRP A 518 -19.00 12.38 -6.52
CA TRP A 518 -18.12 11.67 -7.42
C TRP A 518 -17.56 10.41 -6.76
N LEU A 519 -17.69 9.28 -7.43
CA LEU A 519 -16.93 8.08 -7.16
C LEU A 519 -15.70 8.09 -8.09
N SER A 520 -14.52 8.16 -7.49
CA SER A 520 -13.23 8.15 -8.16
C SER A 520 -12.59 6.78 -8.05
N VAL A 521 -12.21 6.21 -9.19
CA VAL A 521 -11.48 4.94 -9.29
C VAL A 521 -10.10 5.21 -9.86
N LEU A 522 -9.07 5.07 -9.01
CA LEU A 522 -7.66 5.19 -9.40
C LEU A 522 -7.07 3.79 -9.55
N ALA A 523 -6.97 3.34 -10.79
CA ALA A 523 -6.33 2.11 -11.17
C ALA A 523 -5.56 2.30 -12.48
N SER A 524 -4.50 1.52 -12.68
CA SER A 524 -3.71 1.60 -13.90
C SER A 524 -3.23 0.23 -14.36
N ARG A 525 -3.01 0.10 -15.67
CA ARG A 525 -2.32 -1.07 -16.22
C ARG A 525 -0.82 -0.80 -16.36
N PRO A 526 0.01 -1.83 -16.22
CA PRO A 526 1.46 -1.76 -16.28
C PRO A 526 2.02 -1.17 -17.60
N ILE A 527 3.20 -0.55 -17.54
CA ILE A 527 3.99 -0.26 -18.74
C ILE A 527 4.61 -1.58 -19.24
N GLY A 528 4.46 -1.88 -20.53
CA GLY A 528 5.02 -3.08 -21.17
C GLY A 528 4.01 -3.81 -22.05
N ASP A 529 4.29 -5.09 -22.32
CA ASP A 529 3.41 -5.99 -23.08
C ASP A 529 2.27 -6.53 -22.19
N PHE A 530 1.33 -5.64 -21.85
CA PHE A 530 0.15 -5.95 -21.05
C PHE A 530 -1.11 -5.47 -21.76
N THR A 531 -2.18 -6.27 -21.67
CA THR A 531 -3.48 -5.96 -22.25
C THR A 531 -4.40 -5.29 -21.23
N PRO A 532 -5.43 -4.54 -21.65
CA PRO A 532 -6.36 -3.92 -20.72
C PRO A 532 -7.21 -4.93 -19.94
N SER A 533 -7.47 -4.63 -18.68
CA SER A 533 -8.73 -5.03 -18.05
C SER A 533 -9.82 -3.99 -18.34
N HIS A 534 -11.07 -4.44 -18.33
CA HIS A 534 -12.25 -3.58 -18.29
C HIS A 534 -12.84 -3.55 -16.89
N CYS A 535 -13.57 -2.49 -16.57
CA CYS A 535 -14.28 -2.34 -15.32
C CYS A 535 -15.72 -1.93 -15.55
N ILE A 536 -16.64 -2.55 -14.82
CA ILE A 536 -18.02 -2.09 -14.66
C ILE A 536 -18.17 -1.58 -13.23
N VAL A 537 -18.76 -0.40 -13.06
CA VAL A 537 -19.10 0.13 -11.74
C VAL A 537 -20.61 0.14 -11.58
N SER A 538 -21.09 -0.50 -10.52
CA SER A 538 -22.51 -0.53 -10.16
C SER A 538 -22.77 0.04 -8.77
N VAL A 539 -23.94 0.63 -8.59
CA VAL A 539 -24.46 1.06 -7.29
C VAL A 539 -25.88 0.54 -7.14
N ASP A 540 -26.17 -0.20 -6.06
CA ASP A 540 -27.44 -0.91 -5.84
C ASP A 540 -27.90 -1.74 -7.06
N GLY A 541 -26.94 -2.46 -7.67
CA GLY A 541 -27.17 -3.29 -8.86
C GLY A 541 -27.39 -2.52 -10.16
N LYS A 542 -27.31 -1.19 -10.16
CA LYS A 542 -27.35 -0.35 -11.36
C LYS A 542 -25.96 -0.08 -11.91
N ALA A 543 -25.62 -0.58 -13.09
CA ALA A 543 -24.33 -0.38 -13.73
C ALA A 543 -24.20 1.06 -14.29
N LEU A 544 -23.52 1.94 -13.56
CA LEU A 544 -23.43 3.37 -13.88
C LEU A 544 -22.36 3.70 -14.92
N ALA A 545 -21.31 2.89 -15.01
CA ALA A 545 -20.21 3.10 -15.95
C ALA A 545 -19.53 1.79 -16.37
N GLU A 546 -19.00 1.77 -17.60
CA GLU A 546 -18.05 0.76 -18.08
C GLU A 546 -16.84 1.47 -18.69
N PHE A 547 -15.62 1.01 -18.36
CA PHE A 547 -14.39 1.63 -18.85
C PHE A 547 -13.22 0.67 -18.99
N GLU A 548 -12.22 1.09 -19.76
CA GLU A 548 -10.94 0.40 -19.86
C GLU A 548 -9.96 0.96 -18.82
N ILE A 549 -9.20 0.08 -18.15
CA ILE A 549 -8.11 0.50 -17.27
C ILE A 549 -6.99 1.11 -18.10
N ALA A 550 -6.72 2.40 -17.86
CA ALA A 550 -5.75 3.18 -18.62
C ALA A 550 -4.31 2.68 -18.44
N LEU A 551 -3.52 2.76 -19.52
CA LEU A 551 -2.08 2.56 -19.47
C LEU A 551 -1.43 3.64 -18.61
N ARG A 552 -0.55 3.24 -17.71
CA ARG A 552 0.26 4.19 -16.98
C ARG A 552 1.25 4.89 -17.92
N VAL A 553 1.24 6.22 -17.92
CA VAL A 553 2.07 7.04 -18.81
C VAL A 553 3.23 7.66 -18.03
N ALA A 554 4.41 7.04 -18.11
CA ALA A 554 5.69 7.57 -17.57
C ALA A 554 5.55 8.29 -16.21
N ASN A 555 6.25 9.40 -15.99
CA ASN A 555 6.24 10.16 -14.73
C ASN A 555 4.90 10.86 -14.40
N GLN A 556 3.80 10.53 -15.07
CA GLN A 556 2.48 11.10 -14.78
C GLN A 556 1.66 10.12 -13.96
N GLU A 557 0.97 10.67 -12.96
CA GLU A 557 0.02 9.88 -12.20
C GLU A 557 -1.20 9.52 -13.06
N PRO A 558 -1.68 8.26 -13.00
CA PRO A 558 -2.85 7.84 -13.76
C PRO A 558 -4.05 8.77 -13.55
N GLN A 559 -4.78 9.04 -14.63
CA GLN A 559 -6.03 9.77 -14.57
C GLN A 559 -7.08 8.89 -13.86
N PRO A 560 -7.65 9.31 -12.72
CA PRO A 560 -8.74 8.57 -12.10
C PRO A 560 -9.98 8.60 -12.99
N VAL A 561 -10.73 7.52 -13.02
CA VAL A 561 -12.05 7.48 -13.65
C VAL A 561 -13.08 8.00 -12.67
N THR A 562 -13.87 8.99 -13.07
CA THR A 562 -14.83 9.69 -12.21
C THR A 562 -16.27 9.45 -12.65
N ILE A 563 -17.09 8.97 -11.71
CA ILE A 563 -18.49 8.60 -11.92
C ILE A 563 -19.40 9.46 -11.02
N PRO A 564 -20.38 10.20 -11.57
CA PRO A 564 -21.36 10.95 -10.81
C PRO A 564 -22.21 10.01 -9.96
N VAL A 565 -22.28 10.34 -8.67
CA VAL A 565 -23.04 9.60 -7.65
C VAL A 565 -23.90 10.53 -6.77
N HIS A 566 -24.12 11.78 -7.23
CA HIS A 566 -24.89 12.79 -6.50
C HIS A 566 -26.33 12.33 -6.17
N GLN A 567 -26.92 11.42 -6.95
CA GLN A 567 -28.23 10.81 -6.70
C GLN A 567 -28.29 9.94 -5.42
N PHE A 568 -27.13 9.58 -4.87
CA PHE A 568 -26.97 8.80 -3.65
C PHE A 568 -26.65 9.64 -2.41
N ARG A 569 -26.48 10.97 -2.53
CA ARG A 569 -26.20 11.88 -1.39
C ARG A 569 -27.12 11.62 -0.20
N GLY A 570 -26.53 11.43 0.97
CA GLY A 570 -27.25 11.18 2.22
C GLY A 570 -27.90 9.80 2.34
N LYS A 571 -27.51 8.83 1.49
CA LYS A 571 -28.00 7.45 1.50
C LYS A 571 -26.83 6.48 1.65
N SER A 572 -27.12 5.31 2.19
CA SER A 572 -26.25 4.14 2.10
C SER A 572 -26.56 3.39 0.81
N ALA A 573 -25.55 2.95 0.08
CA ALA A 573 -25.73 2.11 -1.09
C ALA A 573 -24.58 1.12 -1.26
N VAL A 574 -24.86 -0.02 -1.88
CA VAL A 574 -23.84 -1.03 -2.20
C VAL A 574 -23.15 -0.63 -3.49
N VAL A 575 -21.84 -0.37 -3.41
CA VAL A 575 -20.99 -0.09 -4.57
C VAL A 575 -20.22 -1.34 -4.95
N GLU A 576 -20.25 -1.68 -6.23
CA GLU A 576 -19.48 -2.78 -6.79
C GLU A 576 -18.63 -2.31 -7.96
N ILE A 577 -17.40 -2.81 -8.03
CA ILE A 577 -16.47 -2.57 -9.14
C ILE A 577 -16.02 -3.93 -9.67
N THR A 578 -16.41 -4.26 -10.88
CA THR A 578 -16.14 -5.57 -11.49
C THR A 578 -14.97 -5.47 -12.46
N GLN A 579 -13.84 -6.08 -12.13
CA GLN A 579 -12.68 -6.18 -13.03
C GLN A 579 -12.81 -7.39 -13.96
N ILE A 580 -12.74 -7.15 -15.27
CA ILE A 580 -12.89 -8.13 -16.33
C ILE A 580 -11.58 -8.17 -17.14
N PRO A 581 -10.84 -9.29 -17.15
CA PRO A 581 -9.62 -9.40 -17.94
C PRO A 581 -9.96 -9.58 -19.43
N THR A 582 -9.15 -9.00 -20.31
CA THR A 582 -9.20 -9.32 -21.75
C THR A 582 -8.52 -10.66 -22.01
N ASP A 583 -7.39 -10.92 -21.33
CA ASP A 583 -6.59 -12.13 -21.43
C ASP A 583 -5.69 -12.31 -20.18
N PRO A 584 -4.86 -13.37 -20.10
CA PRO A 584 -3.97 -13.61 -18.96
C PRO A 584 -2.87 -12.56 -18.70
N LYS A 585 -2.72 -11.54 -19.54
CA LYS A 585 -1.82 -10.39 -19.34
C LYS A 585 -2.54 -9.15 -18.80
N SER A 586 -3.84 -9.21 -18.51
CA SER A 586 -4.65 -8.06 -18.09
C SER A 586 -4.50 -7.66 -16.62
N TRP A 587 -3.27 -7.54 -16.13
CA TRP A 587 -2.96 -7.14 -14.75
C TRP A 587 -3.37 -5.69 -14.44
N VAL A 588 -3.84 -5.45 -13.22
CA VAL A 588 -4.25 -4.12 -12.75
C VAL A 588 -3.57 -3.76 -11.44
N ASP A 589 -3.05 -2.53 -11.38
CA ASP A 589 -2.59 -1.83 -10.19
C ASP A 589 -3.73 -0.98 -9.62
N TRP A 590 -4.37 -1.47 -8.55
CA TRP A 590 -5.41 -0.74 -7.82
C TRP A 590 -4.76 0.18 -6.77
N GLN A 591 -5.04 1.48 -6.81
CA GLN A 591 -4.37 2.47 -5.96
C GLN A 591 -5.31 3.22 -5.01
N ALA A 592 -6.54 3.50 -5.44
CA ALA A 592 -7.59 4.07 -4.59
C ALA A 592 -8.99 3.89 -5.20
N ILE A 593 -9.98 3.77 -4.33
CA ILE A 593 -11.38 4.02 -4.64
C ILE A 593 -11.88 5.01 -3.59
N ALA A 594 -12.40 6.15 -4.00
CA ALA A 594 -12.79 7.22 -3.10
C ALA A 594 -14.08 7.89 -3.55
N VAL A 595 -14.90 8.31 -2.59
CA VAL A 595 -16.04 9.18 -2.84
C VAL A 595 -15.65 10.61 -2.44
N THR A 596 -15.89 11.57 -3.32
CA THR A 596 -15.47 12.96 -3.17
C THR A 596 -16.57 13.94 -3.59
N ALA A 597 -16.49 15.17 -3.06
CA ALA A 597 -17.39 16.25 -3.43
C ALA A 597 -17.10 16.82 -4.82
N GLU A 598 -15.85 16.81 -5.25
CA GLU A 598 -15.37 17.31 -6.55
C GLU A 598 -14.53 16.23 -7.27
N PRO A 599 -14.45 16.25 -8.61
CA PRO A 599 -13.54 15.38 -9.34
C PRO A 599 -12.07 15.60 -8.90
N PRO A 600 -11.24 14.56 -8.70
CA PRO A 600 -9.86 14.69 -8.21
C PRO A 600 -8.94 15.64 -8.99
N GLY A 601 -9.20 15.80 -10.28
CA GLY A 601 -8.41 16.64 -11.18
C GLY A 601 -8.91 18.08 -11.28
N LEU A 602 -10.01 18.43 -10.61
CA LEU A 602 -10.66 19.74 -10.71
C LEU A 602 -10.87 20.30 -9.30
N LYS A 603 -10.63 21.60 -9.13
CA LYS A 603 -10.93 22.30 -7.89
C LYS A 603 -11.71 23.56 -8.20
N ARG A 604 -12.93 23.66 -7.67
CA ARG A 604 -13.72 24.88 -7.74
C ARG A 604 -13.14 25.91 -6.78
N VAL A 605 -12.81 27.07 -7.32
CA VAL A 605 -12.40 28.24 -6.53
C VAL A 605 -13.59 29.18 -6.35
N PHE A 606 -14.31 29.45 -7.44
CA PHE A 606 -15.55 30.22 -7.44
C PHE A 606 -16.49 29.76 -8.57
N GLU A 607 -17.72 29.42 -8.19
CA GLU A 607 -18.94 29.36 -9.00
C GLU A 607 -20.12 29.62 -8.06
N ASP A 608 -20.72 30.80 -8.15
CA ASP A 608 -21.89 31.25 -7.38
C ASP A 608 -21.77 31.34 -5.86
N GLU A 609 -20.60 31.02 -5.27
CA GLU A 609 -20.51 30.98 -3.82
C GLU A 609 -20.44 32.38 -3.21
N GLU A 610 -21.58 32.89 -2.72
CA GLU A 610 -21.68 34.17 -2.01
C GLU A 610 -20.65 34.28 -0.86
N ARG A 611 -20.42 33.18 -0.13
CA ARG A 611 -19.38 33.11 0.92
C ARG A 611 -17.96 33.42 0.42
N PHE A 612 -17.66 33.12 -0.85
CA PHE A 612 -16.38 33.47 -1.47
C PHE A 612 -16.31 34.98 -1.67
N VAL A 613 -17.36 35.58 -2.23
CA VAL A 613 -17.46 37.03 -2.45
C VAL A 613 -17.32 37.79 -1.13
N ASN A 614 -18.04 37.34 -0.09
CA ASN A 614 -17.97 37.91 1.26
C ASN A 614 -16.59 37.74 1.92
N SER A 615 -15.76 36.80 1.47
CA SER A 615 -14.40 36.58 1.98
C SER A 615 -13.33 37.46 1.33
N LEU A 616 -13.66 38.14 0.23
CA LEU A 616 -12.77 39.10 -0.41
C LEU A 616 -12.66 40.33 0.49
N LYS A 617 -11.45 40.69 0.93
CA LYS A 617 -11.24 41.94 1.68
C LYS A 617 -11.55 43.14 0.78
N HIS A 618 -12.35 44.06 1.31
CA HIS A 618 -12.77 45.29 0.66
C HIS A 618 -12.81 46.47 1.65
N GLU A 619 -12.54 47.68 1.16
CA GLU A 619 -13.10 48.91 1.77
C GLU A 619 -14.62 48.88 1.50
N ASP A 620 -15.50 49.34 2.39
CA ASP A 620 -16.97 49.10 2.28
C ASP A 620 -17.54 49.23 0.84
N ASN A 621 -18.30 48.21 0.37
CA ASN A 621 -18.91 48.06 -0.98
C ASN A 621 -17.98 47.76 -2.18
N SER A 622 -16.83 47.09 -1.99
CA SER A 622 -15.87 46.93 -3.08
C SER A 622 -15.98 45.67 -3.96
N ALA A 623 -16.75 44.65 -3.54
CA ALA A 623 -17.21 43.55 -4.40
C ALA A 623 -18.62 43.09 -4.00
N SER A 624 -19.41 42.64 -4.97
CA SER A 624 -20.76 42.13 -4.75
C SER A 624 -21.07 40.97 -5.71
N VAL A 625 -22.16 40.25 -5.41
CA VAL A 625 -22.75 39.28 -6.33
C VAL A 625 -23.51 40.04 -7.43
N ASP A 626 -23.38 39.60 -8.68
CA ASP A 626 -24.14 40.08 -9.84
C ASP A 626 -24.96 38.93 -10.42
N GLU A 627 -26.28 38.99 -10.30
CA GLU A 627 -27.21 37.97 -10.79
C GLU A 627 -27.77 38.33 -12.18
N ASP A 628 -27.54 39.55 -12.65
CA ASP A 628 -28.14 40.06 -13.90
C ASP A 628 -27.43 39.53 -15.15
N SER A 629 -26.13 39.23 -15.08
CA SER A 629 -25.35 38.83 -16.27
C SER A 629 -24.19 37.86 -15.96
N PRO A 630 -24.43 36.73 -15.26
CA PRO A 630 -23.41 35.70 -15.06
C PRO A 630 -22.90 35.11 -16.39
N HIS A 631 -21.67 34.59 -16.39
CA HIS A 631 -21.15 33.81 -17.52
C HIS A 631 -21.69 32.38 -17.48
N THR A 632 -21.57 31.76 -16.30
CA THR A 632 -22.10 30.44 -15.97
C THR A 632 -22.81 30.50 -14.62
N GLY A 633 -23.64 29.51 -14.32
CA GLY A 633 -24.37 29.48 -13.05
C GLY A 633 -25.39 30.62 -12.91
N ASP A 634 -25.59 31.02 -11.66
CA ASP A 634 -26.61 32.00 -11.26
C ASP A 634 -26.04 33.40 -11.00
N SER A 635 -24.72 33.55 -10.84
CA SER A 635 -24.10 34.81 -10.42
C SER A 635 -22.61 34.98 -10.76
N ALA A 636 -22.20 36.22 -10.98
CA ALA A 636 -20.80 36.61 -11.13
C ALA A 636 -20.30 37.49 -9.97
N ILE A 637 -18.99 37.66 -9.86
CA ILE A 637 -18.35 38.63 -8.94
C ILE A 637 -18.26 39.98 -9.64
N LYS A 638 -18.98 40.98 -9.13
CA LYS A 638 -18.82 42.38 -9.54
C LYS A 638 -17.79 43.08 -8.67
N VAL A 639 -16.86 43.78 -9.32
CA VAL A 639 -15.80 44.55 -8.66
C VAL A 639 -15.87 45.98 -9.16
N LEU A 640 -16.00 46.94 -8.22
CA LEU A 640 -16.12 48.38 -8.50
C LEU A 640 -14.90 49.19 -8.05
N THR A 641 -14.01 48.60 -7.27
CA THR A 641 -12.78 49.24 -6.79
C THR A 641 -11.54 48.73 -7.52
N PRO A 642 -10.38 49.40 -7.38
CA PRO A 642 -9.14 49.01 -8.06
C PRO A 642 -8.73 47.55 -7.87
N MET A 643 -9.04 46.97 -6.70
CA MET A 643 -8.78 45.57 -6.42
C MET A 643 -9.64 45.03 -5.27
N VAL A 644 -9.88 43.72 -5.31
CA VAL A 644 -10.36 42.93 -4.17
C VAL A 644 -9.50 41.71 -3.96
N THR A 645 -9.23 41.38 -2.70
CA THR A 645 -8.23 40.35 -2.35
C THR A 645 -8.79 39.31 -1.41
N ARG A 646 -8.72 38.04 -1.81
CA ARG A 646 -8.77 36.91 -0.90
C ARG A 646 -7.35 36.56 -0.48
N GLU A 647 -6.95 37.08 0.69
CA GLU A 647 -5.58 36.93 1.20
C GLU A 647 -5.16 35.47 1.43
N ARG A 648 -6.13 34.62 1.78
CA ARG A 648 -5.90 33.21 2.03
C ARG A 648 -7.01 32.36 1.43
N LEU A 649 -6.63 31.40 0.60
CA LEU A 649 -7.46 30.24 0.29
C LEU A 649 -7.66 29.42 1.57
N SER A 650 -8.67 28.54 1.59
CA SER A 650 -8.90 27.62 2.72
C SER A 650 -7.66 26.79 3.02
N GLU A 651 -6.95 26.37 1.96
CA GLU A 651 -5.66 25.67 2.02
C GLU A 651 -4.78 26.11 0.84
N PRO A 652 -3.44 26.24 1.03
CA PRO A 652 -2.51 26.47 -0.07
C PRO A 652 -2.59 25.35 -1.12
N VAL A 653 -2.68 25.73 -2.39
CA VAL A 653 -2.78 24.80 -3.51
C VAL A 653 -1.43 24.66 -4.21
N VAL A 654 -0.94 23.43 -4.38
CA VAL A 654 0.39 23.18 -4.96
C VAL A 654 0.30 23.18 -6.49
N ILE A 655 1.08 24.05 -7.14
CA ILE A 655 1.21 24.13 -8.60
C ILE A 655 2.50 23.46 -9.07
N ARG A 656 2.41 22.56 -10.06
CA ARG A 656 3.53 21.77 -10.58
C ARG A 656 3.46 21.54 -12.09
N ASN A 657 4.60 21.20 -12.70
CA ASN A 657 4.66 20.74 -14.10
C ASN A 657 3.90 19.42 -14.33
N THR A 658 4.11 18.47 -13.42
CA THR A 658 3.55 17.10 -13.47
C THR A 658 2.80 16.86 -12.16
N PRO A 659 1.61 17.46 -12.00
CA PRO A 659 0.88 17.39 -10.74
C PRO A 659 0.40 15.96 -10.45
N THR A 660 0.51 15.58 -9.17
CA THR A 660 -0.18 14.40 -8.63
C THR A 660 -1.67 14.71 -8.41
N ASN A 661 -2.49 13.71 -8.10
CA ASN A 661 -3.87 13.93 -7.67
C ASN A 661 -3.90 14.87 -6.45
N GLY A 662 -4.82 15.84 -6.44
CA GLY A 662 -4.86 16.94 -5.47
C GLY A 662 -3.86 18.09 -5.71
N GLN A 663 -3.00 18.01 -6.74
CA GLN A 663 -2.15 19.11 -7.22
C GLN A 663 -2.63 19.60 -8.58
N PHE A 664 -2.23 20.81 -8.97
CA PHE A 664 -2.80 21.48 -10.15
C PHE A 664 -1.72 22.10 -11.03
N ARG A 665 -2.10 22.41 -12.27
CA ARG A 665 -1.24 23.08 -13.25
C ARG A 665 -1.97 24.19 -14.00
N TYR A 666 -3.26 24.00 -14.26
CA TYR A 666 -4.05 24.90 -15.07
C TYR A 666 -5.02 25.69 -14.22
N ILE A 667 -5.36 26.89 -14.68
CA ILE A 667 -6.48 27.68 -14.18
C ILE A 667 -7.40 28.02 -15.35
N ARG A 668 -8.71 27.99 -15.11
CA ARG A 668 -9.72 28.57 -15.99
C ARG A 668 -10.48 29.64 -15.22
N PHE A 669 -10.74 30.76 -15.87
CA PHE A 669 -11.58 31.84 -15.34
C PHE A 669 -12.25 32.60 -16.48
N ALA A 670 -13.42 33.18 -16.22
CA ALA A 670 -14.10 34.10 -17.10
C ALA A 670 -14.01 35.51 -16.53
N TRP A 671 -13.84 36.49 -17.41
CA TRP A 671 -13.83 37.89 -17.00
C TRP A 671 -14.44 38.81 -18.07
N LYS A 672 -14.94 39.96 -17.65
CA LYS A 672 -15.56 40.97 -18.50
C LYS A 672 -15.28 42.35 -17.94
N LYS A 673 -14.88 43.30 -18.80
CA LYS A 673 -14.67 44.70 -18.44
C LYS A 673 -15.82 45.54 -18.97
N VAL A 674 -16.79 45.84 -18.10
CA VAL A 674 -17.97 46.65 -18.44
C VAL A 674 -17.53 48.09 -18.74
N GLU A 675 -16.96 48.78 -17.76
CA GLU A 675 -16.47 50.17 -17.90
C GLU A 675 -14.96 50.24 -17.71
N GLY A 676 -14.25 51.19 -18.31
CA GLY A 676 -12.78 51.27 -18.22
C GLY A 676 -12.05 50.40 -19.25
N ASP A 677 -10.71 50.44 -19.21
CA ASP A 677 -9.86 49.92 -20.29
C ASP A 677 -8.88 48.81 -19.87
N THR A 678 -8.81 48.46 -18.58
CA THR A 678 -7.83 47.51 -18.05
C THR A 678 -8.43 46.60 -16.97
N ILE A 679 -8.23 45.30 -17.10
CA ILE A 679 -8.63 44.25 -16.14
C ILE A 679 -7.42 43.39 -15.80
N GLY A 680 -7.38 42.82 -14.59
CA GLY A 680 -6.29 41.92 -14.19
C GLY A 680 -6.69 40.86 -13.18
N PHE A 681 -5.84 39.86 -13.06
CA PHE A 681 -5.98 38.74 -12.14
C PHE A 681 -4.60 38.44 -11.54
N GLU A 682 -4.50 38.41 -10.22
CA GLU A 682 -3.25 38.22 -9.50
C GLU A 682 -3.33 37.04 -8.53
N LEU A 683 -2.24 36.27 -8.47
CA LEU A 683 -2.11 35.05 -7.69
C LEU A 683 -1.19 35.29 -6.50
N GLY A 684 -1.67 35.01 -5.29
CA GLY A 684 -0.83 34.96 -4.10
C GLY A 684 0.02 33.70 -4.14
N HIS A 685 1.32 33.81 -3.91
CA HIS A 685 2.28 32.70 -4.05
C HIS A 685 3.12 32.57 -2.79
N ASP A 686 3.25 31.35 -2.27
CA ASP A 686 4.11 31.02 -1.13
C ASP A 686 3.93 31.93 0.11
N GLY A 687 2.72 32.48 0.30
CA GLY A 687 2.38 33.39 1.40
C GLY A 687 2.64 34.88 1.12
N SER A 688 3.05 35.22 -0.11
CA SER A 688 3.44 36.54 -0.60
C SER A 688 2.62 36.97 -1.84
N TRP A 689 2.82 38.22 -2.28
CA TRP A 689 2.15 38.82 -3.47
C TRP A 689 3.16 39.55 -4.36
N GLY A 690 2.96 39.51 -5.68
CA GLY A 690 3.82 40.20 -6.65
C GLY A 690 5.21 39.58 -6.81
N ALA A 691 6.09 40.22 -7.59
CA ALA A 691 7.50 39.82 -7.66
C ALA A 691 8.28 40.43 -6.49
N GLU A 692 9.24 39.70 -5.94
CA GLU A 692 10.22 40.29 -5.01
C GLU A 692 11.13 41.27 -5.79
N ASP A 693 11.10 42.54 -5.40
CA ASP A 693 12.03 43.55 -5.91
C ASP A 693 13.41 43.31 -5.27
N GLU A 694 14.36 42.83 -6.08
CA GLU A 694 15.81 42.83 -5.84
C GLU A 694 16.30 42.40 -4.43
N ASN A 695 16.05 41.14 -4.06
CA ASN A 695 16.96 40.20 -3.37
C ASN A 695 16.12 39.09 -2.72
N PRO A 696 16.51 37.81 -2.80
CA PRO A 696 15.83 36.76 -2.06
C PRO A 696 16.06 36.98 -0.56
N VAL A 697 15.06 37.51 0.14
CA VAL A 697 15.08 37.62 1.60
C VAL A 697 14.77 36.24 2.18
N ASP A 698 15.52 35.84 3.20
CA ASP A 698 15.23 34.63 3.96
C ASP A 698 13.81 34.68 4.52
N VAL A 699 12.91 33.92 3.89
CA VAL A 699 11.57 33.63 4.39
C VAL A 699 11.72 33.02 5.79
N PRO A 700 11.05 33.54 6.83
CA PRO A 700 11.02 32.91 8.14
C PRO A 700 10.45 31.50 8.01
N ILE A 701 11.33 30.53 8.22
CA ILE A 701 11.07 29.10 8.07
C ILE A 701 9.99 28.67 9.08
N ASP A 702 8.83 28.25 8.59
CA ASP A 702 8.01 27.29 9.32
C ASP A 702 8.82 25.99 9.40
N ARG A 703 9.21 25.60 10.63
CA ARG A 703 10.13 24.48 10.92
C ARG A 703 9.64 23.11 10.45
N ASN A 704 8.48 23.04 9.78
CA ASN A 704 7.88 21.82 9.24
C ASN A 704 7.98 21.65 7.71
N GLN A 705 8.70 22.50 6.97
CA GLN A 705 8.92 22.34 5.53
C GLN A 705 10.40 22.10 5.17
N HIS A 706 10.87 20.87 5.41
CA HIS A 706 12.25 20.45 5.10
C HIS A 706 12.53 20.36 3.57
N VAL A 707 11.52 20.48 2.73
CA VAL A 707 11.61 20.31 1.26
C VAL A 707 12.23 21.53 0.55
N ASP A 708 12.05 22.73 1.11
CA ASP A 708 12.48 23.97 0.44
C ASP A 708 13.97 24.31 0.72
N GLU A 709 14.53 23.86 1.84
CA GLU A 709 15.99 23.92 2.10
C GLU A 709 16.80 23.01 1.17
N ILE A 710 16.22 21.89 0.74
CA ILE A 710 16.87 20.90 -0.15
C ILE A 710 17.01 21.45 -1.58
N ARG A 711 16.06 22.27 -2.03
CA ARG A 711 16.14 22.96 -3.33
C ARG A 711 17.33 23.92 -3.41
N ARG A 712 17.68 24.58 -2.30
CA ARG A 712 18.85 25.48 -2.20
C ARG A 712 20.19 24.74 -2.30
N ARG A 713 20.31 23.50 -1.78
CA ARG A 713 21.56 22.72 -1.78
C ARG A 713 21.91 22.05 -3.11
N ASN A 714 20.92 21.78 -3.95
CA ASN A 714 21.10 21.01 -5.19
C ASN A 714 21.41 21.84 -6.45
N GLY A 715 21.75 23.13 -6.33
CA GLY A 715 22.16 23.96 -7.48
C GLY A 715 21.07 24.17 -8.54
N ARG A 716 19.80 23.85 -8.25
CA ARG A 716 18.67 24.23 -9.11
C ARG A 716 18.45 25.73 -8.96
N ALA A 717 18.66 26.47 -10.03
CA ALA A 717 18.29 27.88 -10.11
C ALA A 717 16.83 28.06 -9.65
N TYR A 718 16.57 29.10 -8.85
CA TYR A 718 15.20 29.51 -8.54
C TYR A 718 14.40 29.61 -9.84
N ASP A 719 13.16 29.13 -9.83
CA ASP A 719 12.29 29.32 -10.98
C ASP A 719 11.91 30.80 -11.09
N VAL A 720 12.66 31.54 -11.88
CA VAL A 720 12.51 32.99 -12.01
C VAL A 720 11.28 33.39 -12.81
N ARG A 721 10.54 32.44 -13.41
CA ARG A 721 9.38 32.74 -14.25
C ARG A 721 8.32 33.51 -13.49
N GLY A 722 7.98 33.06 -12.27
CA GLY A 722 7.07 33.75 -11.37
C GLY A 722 7.50 35.18 -11.08
N ASN A 723 8.76 35.38 -10.71
CA ASN A 723 9.34 36.70 -10.45
C ASN A 723 9.49 37.59 -11.69
N ASN A 724 9.57 37.03 -12.89
CA ASN A 724 9.62 37.77 -14.15
C ASN A 724 8.22 38.20 -14.60
N ASN A 725 7.22 37.39 -14.29
CA ASN A 725 5.83 37.59 -14.69
C ASN A 725 4.94 38.14 -13.57
N GLY A 726 5.52 38.41 -12.39
CA GLY A 726 4.85 39.05 -11.25
C GLY A 726 3.67 38.28 -10.66
N PHE A 727 3.44 37.02 -11.05
CA PHE A 727 2.25 36.23 -10.71
C PHE A 727 0.93 36.93 -11.10
N ARG A 728 0.92 37.63 -12.23
CA ARG A 728 -0.18 38.48 -12.70
C ARG A 728 -0.54 38.23 -14.15
N TYR A 729 -1.84 38.30 -14.43
CA TYR A 729 -2.42 38.41 -15.75
C TYR A 729 -3.11 39.76 -15.92
N ASP A 730 -3.01 40.35 -17.10
CA ASP A 730 -3.75 41.56 -17.44
C ASP A 730 -4.17 41.59 -18.92
N ALA A 731 -5.21 42.39 -19.20
CA ALA A 731 -5.68 42.71 -20.54
C ALA A 731 -6.18 44.17 -20.55
N GLY A 732 -5.88 44.93 -21.60
CA GLY A 732 -6.32 46.33 -21.65
C GLY A 732 -5.31 47.36 -22.13
N SER A 733 -5.27 48.52 -21.48
CA SER A 733 -4.13 49.45 -21.49
C SER A 733 -3.07 48.98 -20.50
N ALA A 734 -1.79 49.26 -20.74
CA ALA A 734 -0.72 48.75 -19.87
C ALA A 734 -0.82 49.49 -18.52
N PRO A 735 -1.06 48.78 -17.40
CA PRO A 735 -1.15 49.45 -16.11
C PRO A 735 0.21 50.05 -15.74
N THR A 736 0.22 51.31 -15.32
CA THR A 736 1.45 52.03 -14.92
C THR A 736 2.00 51.55 -13.58
N GLU A 737 1.19 50.85 -12.78
CA GLU A 737 1.50 50.43 -11.41
C GLU A 737 2.54 49.30 -11.33
N TYR A 738 2.67 48.45 -12.36
CA TYR A 738 3.54 47.27 -12.33
C TYR A 738 4.28 47.05 -13.65
N LYS A 739 5.54 46.58 -13.56
CA LYS A 739 6.40 46.31 -14.73
C LYS A 739 6.44 44.85 -15.16
N LYS A 740 5.85 43.94 -14.38
CA LYS A 740 5.96 42.48 -14.53
C LYS A 740 4.58 41.84 -14.47
N GLN A 741 4.16 41.27 -15.60
CA GLN A 741 2.88 40.61 -15.80
C GLN A 741 2.91 39.73 -17.06
N VAL A 742 2.02 38.74 -17.14
CA VAL A 742 1.68 38.07 -18.39
C VAL A 742 0.54 38.83 -19.07
N ARG A 743 0.88 39.55 -20.15
CA ARG A 743 -0.10 40.30 -20.94
C ARG A 743 -0.90 39.39 -21.85
N LEU A 744 -2.19 39.24 -21.59
CA LEU A 744 -3.08 38.35 -22.35
C LEU A 744 -3.67 39.02 -23.60
N SER A 745 -3.92 40.33 -23.55
CA SER A 745 -4.44 41.12 -24.67
C SER A 745 -4.08 42.60 -24.56
N SER A 746 -3.96 43.30 -25.68
CA SER A 746 -3.83 44.77 -25.75
C SER A 746 -5.17 45.50 -25.63
N THR A 747 -6.28 44.78 -25.45
CA THR A 747 -7.61 45.34 -25.23
C THR A 747 -8.32 44.59 -24.11
N ALA A 748 -9.11 45.29 -23.31
CA ALA A 748 -9.91 44.67 -22.26
C ALA A 748 -11.17 44.06 -22.88
N PRO A 749 -11.57 42.85 -22.47
CA PRO A 749 -12.71 42.15 -23.05
C PRO A 749 -14.02 42.83 -22.67
N LYS A 750 -14.81 43.26 -23.67
CA LYS A 750 -16.13 43.87 -23.44
C LYS A 750 -17.25 42.85 -23.27
N ASP A 751 -17.06 41.66 -23.83
CA ASP A 751 -17.90 40.48 -23.62
C ASP A 751 -17.20 39.47 -22.71
N TRP A 752 -17.97 38.54 -22.15
CA TRP A 752 -17.43 37.44 -21.35
C TRP A 752 -16.37 36.68 -22.14
N THR A 753 -15.15 36.67 -21.62
CA THR A 753 -14.02 35.96 -22.22
C THR A 753 -13.52 34.91 -21.24
N VAL A 754 -13.60 33.65 -21.66
CA VAL A 754 -13.08 32.50 -20.90
C VAL A 754 -11.62 32.26 -21.27
N LEU A 755 -10.77 32.18 -20.25
CA LEU A 755 -9.34 31.97 -20.41
C LEU A 755 -8.94 30.69 -19.70
N THR A 756 -8.16 29.85 -20.38
CA THR A 756 -7.44 28.72 -19.75
C THR A 756 -5.94 29.00 -19.80
N ARG A 757 -5.27 29.00 -18.64
CA ARG A 757 -3.84 29.29 -18.50
C ARG A 757 -3.10 28.13 -17.85
N ASP A 758 -1.86 27.94 -18.27
CA ASP A 758 -0.91 26.98 -17.69
C ASP A 758 -0.03 27.72 -16.67
N LEU A 759 -0.40 27.62 -15.39
CA LEU A 759 0.26 28.32 -14.29
C LEU A 759 1.73 27.91 -14.14
N PHE A 760 2.07 26.64 -14.41
CA PHE A 760 3.46 26.20 -14.36
C PHE A 760 4.28 26.79 -15.49
N THR A 761 3.75 26.83 -16.71
CA THR A 761 4.45 27.46 -17.83
C THR A 761 4.66 28.95 -17.57
N ASP A 762 3.63 29.62 -17.06
CA ASP A 762 3.65 31.07 -16.81
C ASP A 762 4.49 31.45 -15.58
N PHE A 763 4.47 30.67 -14.49
CA PHE A 763 5.07 31.10 -13.20
C PHE A 763 6.01 30.08 -12.54
N GLY A 764 6.04 28.83 -13.01
CA GLY A 764 6.83 27.77 -12.40
C GLY A 764 6.15 27.03 -11.26
N ASP A 765 6.95 26.38 -10.42
CA ASP A 765 6.48 25.67 -9.23
C ASP A 765 6.26 26.67 -8.07
N PHE A 766 5.05 26.72 -7.50
CA PHE A 766 4.74 27.54 -6.31
C PHE A 766 3.51 27.00 -5.55
N LYS A 767 3.25 27.52 -4.35
CA LYS A 767 1.97 27.31 -3.64
C LYS A 767 1.05 28.51 -3.86
N LEU A 768 -0.07 28.31 -4.54
CA LEU A 768 -1.12 29.30 -4.66
C LEU A 768 -1.80 29.48 -3.30
N THR A 769 -1.71 30.68 -2.74
CA THR A 769 -2.15 30.98 -1.37
C THR A 769 -3.29 31.99 -1.32
N GLY A 770 -3.47 32.82 -2.34
CA GLY A 770 -4.52 33.83 -2.41
C GLY A 770 -4.89 34.19 -3.85
N ILE A 771 -6.00 34.92 -4.02
CA ILE A 771 -6.46 35.42 -5.32
C ILE A 771 -6.85 36.89 -5.19
N ARG A 772 -6.43 37.71 -6.15
CA ARG A 772 -6.79 39.12 -6.23
C ARG A 772 -7.36 39.45 -7.60
N LEU A 773 -8.57 39.99 -7.61
CA LEU A 773 -9.27 40.44 -8.81
C LEU A 773 -9.02 41.94 -8.97
N ARG A 774 -8.56 42.36 -10.16
CA ARG A 774 -8.11 43.74 -10.41
C ARG A 774 -9.05 44.44 -11.38
N ASN A 775 -9.51 45.60 -10.97
CA ASN A 775 -10.43 46.45 -11.70
C ASN A 775 -9.94 47.90 -11.63
N PHE A 776 -8.83 48.20 -12.33
CA PHE A 776 -8.07 49.45 -12.22
C PHE A 776 -8.94 50.73 -12.23
N ALA A 777 -10.02 50.75 -13.02
CA ALA A 777 -11.06 51.78 -13.00
C ALA A 777 -12.39 51.24 -13.56
N GLY A 778 -13.52 51.80 -13.14
CA GLY A 778 -14.87 51.43 -13.63
C GLY A 778 -15.37 50.13 -13.03
N GLU A 779 -16.01 49.30 -13.85
CA GLU A 779 -16.63 48.04 -13.43
C GLU A 779 -16.02 46.84 -14.16
N ALA A 780 -15.76 45.76 -13.42
CA ALA A 780 -15.32 44.47 -13.94
C ALA A 780 -16.13 43.33 -13.32
N LEU A 781 -16.40 42.31 -14.10
CA LEU A 781 -17.04 41.06 -13.68
C LEU A 781 -16.06 39.90 -13.82
N PHE A 782 -16.10 38.98 -12.87
CA PHE A 782 -15.30 37.74 -12.86
C PHE A 782 -16.21 36.57 -12.53
N ASP A 783 -15.97 35.43 -13.16
CA ASP A 783 -16.78 34.23 -12.98
C ASP A 783 -15.96 32.96 -13.28
N HIS A 784 -16.51 31.79 -12.99
CA HIS A 784 -16.04 30.49 -13.48
C HIS A 784 -14.58 30.17 -13.14
N ILE A 785 -14.17 30.35 -11.87
CA ILE A 785 -12.77 30.19 -11.46
C ILE A 785 -12.51 28.75 -11.00
N TYR A 786 -11.73 27.99 -11.79
CA TYR A 786 -11.37 26.60 -11.52
C TYR A 786 -9.88 26.36 -11.68
N LEU A 787 -9.34 25.48 -10.84
CA LEU A 787 -8.01 24.89 -11.05
C LEU A 787 -8.16 23.48 -11.58
N ALA A 788 -7.23 23.08 -12.45
CA ALA A 788 -7.22 21.75 -13.02
C ALA A 788 -5.83 21.12 -13.05
N ARG A 789 -5.78 19.81 -12.85
CA ARG A 789 -4.57 18.99 -12.92
C ARG A 789 -4.08 18.88 -14.36
N THR A 790 -5.00 18.63 -15.28
CA THR A 790 -4.80 18.61 -16.74
C THR A 790 -5.79 19.55 -17.42
N SER A 791 -5.50 20.00 -18.64
CA SER A 791 -6.46 20.82 -19.41
C SER A 791 -7.79 20.11 -19.66
N ASP A 792 -7.77 18.77 -19.75
CA ASP A 792 -8.95 17.96 -20.06
C ASP A 792 -9.91 17.86 -18.86
N ASP A 793 -9.44 18.08 -17.63
CA ASP A 793 -10.30 18.05 -16.43
C ASP A 793 -11.37 19.14 -16.45
N PHE A 794 -11.16 20.23 -17.20
CA PHE A 794 -12.18 21.27 -17.33
C PHE A 794 -13.46 20.80 -18.04
N ARG A 795 -13.44 19.64 -18.73
CA ARG A 795 -14.66 19.04 -19.30
C ARG A 795 -15.71 18.69 -18.24
N TYR A 796 -15.30 18.52 -16.98
CA TYR A 796 -16.22 18.18 -15.89
C TYR A 796 -17.00 19.38 -15.37
N ILE A 797 -16.64 20.61 -15.76
CA ILE A 797 -17.34 21.81 -15.27
C ILE A 797 -18.79 21.79 -15.76
N ASP A 798 -19.02 21.54 -17.05
CA ASP A 798 -20.38 21.49 -17.60
C ASP A 798 -21.25 20.46 -16.87
N GLU A 799 -20.68 19.29 -16.50
CA GLU A 799 -21.39 18.26 -15.72
C GLU A 799 -21.69 18.70 -14.29
N MET A 800 -20.84 19.53 -13.68
CA MET A 800 -21.05 20.08 -12.34
C MET A 800 -22.11 21.18 -12.34
N LEU A 801 -22.20 21.96 -13.42
CA LEU A 801 -23.14 23.07 -13.56
C LEU A 801 -24.52 22.61 -14.04
N LYS A 802 -24.56 21.72 -15.04
CA LYS A 802 -25.77 21.21 -15.68
C LYS A 802 -25.79 19.69 -15.62
N PRO A 803 -26.55 19.11 -14.68
CA PRO A 803 -26.72 17.67 -14.58
C PRO A 803 -27.19 17.03 -15.90
N PHE A 804 -26.67 15.85 -16.21
CA PHE A 804 -26.86 15.16 -17.49
C PHE A 804 -28.32 14.72 -17.76
N ASP A 805 -29.19 14.79 -16.76
CA ASP A 805 -30.63 14.48 -16.84
C ASP A 805 -31.48 15.68 -17.29
N THR A 806 -30.85 16.81 -17.62
CA THR A 806 -31.51 17.95 -18.25
C THR A 806 -31.90 17.59 -19.69
N PRO A 807 -33.18 17.74 -20.09
CA PRO A 807 -33.61 17.49 -21.47
C PRO A 807 -32.86 18.38 -22.47
N PRO A 808 -32.35 17.83 -23.59
CA PRO A 808 -31.75 18.63 -24.65
C PRO A 808 -32.78 19.57 -25.29
N GLU A 809 -32.40 20.84 -25.45
CA GLU A 809 -33.27 21.89 -26.02
C GLU A 809 -33.69 21.59 -27.47
N ASP A 810 -32.87 20.88 -28.24
CA ASP A 810 -33.10 20.56 -29.66
C ASP A 810 -34.00 19.33 -29.87
N ALA A 811 -34.30 18.56 -28.82
CA ALA A 811 -35.04 17.30 -28.93
C ALA A 811 -36.03 17.13 -27.77
N PRO A 812 -37.25 17.71 -27.87
CA PRO A 812 -38.19 17.76 -26.74
C PRO A 812 -38.73 16.38 -26.29
N ASN A 813 -38.65 15.35 -27.14
CA ASN A 813 -39.00 13.98 -26.74
C ASN A 813 -37.82 13.22 -26.09
N VAL A 814 -36.64 13.82 -25.98
CA VAL A 814 -35.48 13.18 -25.35
C VAL A 814 -35.38 13.68 -23.92
N LEU A 815 -35.41 12.78 -22.95
CA LEU A 815 -35.24 13.12 -21.53
C LEU A 815 -33.77 13.36 -21.20
N ALA A 816 -32.87 12.59 -21.81
CA ALA A 816 -31.43 12.73 -21.61
C ALA A 816 -30.67 12.07 -22.76
N ARG A 817 -29.52 12.65 -23.13
CA ARG A 817 -28.64 12.17 -24.20
C ARG A 817 -27.20 12.36 -23.79
N THR A 818 -26.34 11.37 -24.10
CA THR A 818 -24.90 11.55 -23.92
C THR A 818 -24.08 10.90 -25.02
N LEU A 819 -23.03 11.61 -25.44
CA LEU A 819 -21.98 11.12 -26.34
C LEU A 819 -20.79 10.56 -25.56
N HIS A 820 -20.76 10.74 -24.24
CA HIS A 820 -19.61 10.37 -23.42
C HIS A 820 -19.71 8.89 -22.99
N PRO A 821 -18.79 8.01 -23.41
CA PRO A 821 -18.93 6.56 -23.14
C PRO A 821 -19.03 6.19 -21.66
N LEU A 822 -18.32 6.92 -20.79
CA LEU A 822 -18.38 6.75 -19.33
C LEU A 822 -19.76 7.01 -18.71
N ARG A 823 -20.68 7.63 -19.46
CA ARG A 823 -22.01 8.03 -19.00
C ARG A 823 -23.12 7.14 -19.57
N TRP A 824 -22.80 6.28 -20.55
CA TRP A 824 -23.79 5.39 -21.16
C TRP A 824 -24.45 4.48 -20.14
N GLY A 825 -23.67 3.87 -19.23
CA GLY A 825 -24.23 3.01 -18.17
C GLY A 825 -25.30 3.70 -17.34
N THR A 826 -25.09 4.98 -17.00
CA THR A 826 -26.06 5.74 -16.19
C THR A 826 -27.42 5.87 -16.89
N LEU A 827 -27.44 6.10 -18.21
CA LEU A 827 -28.69 6.12 -18.98
C LEU A 827 -29.25 4.71 -19.20
N ILE A 828 -28.41 3.78 -19.64
CA ILE A 828 -28.79 2.38 -19.91
C ILE A 828 -29.45 1.78 -18.66
N SER A 829 -28.93 2.04 -17.47
CA SER A 829 -29.44 1.49 -16.20
C SER A 829 -30.87 1.91 -15.85
N ARG A 830 -31.46 2.93 -16.52
CA ARG A 830 -32.88 3.27 -16.35
C ARG A 830 -33.81 2.21 -16.94
N VAL A 831 -33.37 1.53 -18.00
CA VAL A 831 -34.11 0.48 -18.73
C VAL A 831 -33.52 -0.91 -18.47
N ALA A 832 -32.20 -0.95 -18.29
CA ALA A 832 -31.41 -2.15 -18.13
C ALA A 832 -30.48 -2.05 -16.91
N PRO A 833 -31.01 -2.11 -15.67
CA PRO A 833 -30.27 -1.80 -14.45
C PRO A 833 -28.88 -2.45 -14.36
N GLY A 834 -28.79 -3.77 -14.57
CA GLY A 834 -27.53 -4.50 -14.47
C GLY A 834 -26.60 -4.40 -15.68
N PHE A 835 -26.91 -3.55 -16.68
CA PHE A 835 -26.19 -3.48 -17.94
C PHE A 835 -25.54 -2.11 -18.16
N SER A 836 -24.36 -2.11 -18.75
CA SER A 836 -23.65 -0.92 -19.23
C SER A 836 -23.16 -1.15 -20.66
N ALA A 837 -22.52 -0.15 -21.26
CA ALA A 837 -21.89 -0.30 -22.57
C ALA A 837 -20.58 0.49 -22.64
N ARG A 838 -19.59 -0.08 -23.34
CA ARG A 838 -18.37 0.62 -23.78
C ARG A 838 -18.36 0.91 -25.28
N VAL A 839 -19.24 0.25 -26.04
CA VAL A 839 -19.30 0.32 -27.50
C VAL A 839 -20.74 0.59 -27.89
N ALA A 840 -21.03 1.82 -28.31
CA ALA A 840 -22.31 2.28 -28.83
C ALA A 840 -22.03 3.31 -29.95
N GLY A 841 -22.96 3.44 -30.89
CA GLY A 841 -22.86 4.33 -32.03
C GLY A 841 -22.98 5.80 -31.66
N ILE A 842 -23.66 6.57 -32.51
CA ILE A 842 -23.66 8.04 -32.50
C ILE A 842 -23.93 8.61 -31.10
N ASN A 843 -24.91 8.09 -30.37
CA ASN A 843 -25.26 8.52 -29.01
C ASN A 843 -26.01 7.40 -28.26
N VAL A 844 -26.12 7.56 -26.93
CA VAL A 844 -27.12 6.86 -26.11
C VAL A 844 -28.10 7.90 -25.58
N GLU A 845 -29.39 7.62 -25.72
CA GLU A 845 -30.45 8.52 -25.28
C GLU A 845 -31.63 7.77 -24.64
N ILE A 846 -32.35 8.48 -23.77
CA ILE A 846 -33.63 8.06 -23.22
C ILE A 846 -34.71 8.98 -23.79
N GLN A 847 -35.69 8.39 -24.48
CA GLN A 847 -36.87 9.10 -24.94
C GLN A 847 -37.96 9.09 -23.87
N ASN A 848 -38.73 10.19 -23.83
CA ASN A 848 -39.85 10.36 -22.92
C ASN A 848 -40.93 9.34 -23.22
N ASP A 849 -41.39 9.27 -24.47
CA ASP A 849 -42.31 8.25 -24.99
C ASP A 849 -41.82 7.72 -26.35
N PHE A 850 -42.03 6.42 -26.58
CA PHE A 850 -42.00 5.83 -27.91
C PHE A 850 -43.02 4.69 -27.99
N ARG A 851 -43.94 4.78 -28.96
CA ARG A 851 -44.99 3.78 -29.18
C ARG A 851 -45.77 3.42 -27.90
N GLY A 852 -46.16 4.46 -27.13
CA GLY A 852 -47.00 4.33 -25.94
C GLY A 852 -46.28 3.83 -24.68
N ARG A 853 -44.94 3.79 -24.70
CA ARG A 853 -44.13 3.40 -23.55
C ARG A 853 -43.17 4.52 -23.18
N ASP A 854 -43.14 4.82 -21.89
CA ASP A 854 -42.23 5.81 -21.35
C ASP A 854 -40.81 5.27 -21.12
N ASN A 855 -39.84 6.18 -20.97
CA ASN A 855 -38.44 5.88 -20.62
C ASN A 855 -37.79 4.86 -21.57
N VAL A 856 -37.84 5.12 -22.88
CA VAL A 856 -37.31 4.19 -23.88
C VAL A 856 -35.85 4.49 -24.18
N LEU A 857 -34.99 3.50 -23.97
CA LEU A 857 -33.57 3.58 -24.31
C LEU A 857 -33.40 3.40 -25.81
N VAL A 858 -32.61 4.27 -26.43
CA VAL A 858 -32.25 4.16 -27.85
C VAL A 858 -30.76 3.93 -27.98
N THR A 859 -30.39 2.91 -28.74
CA THR A 859 -29.00 2.60 -29.11
C THR A 859 -28.86 2.48 -30.61
N HIS A 860 -27.64 2.64 -31.10
CA HIS A 860 -27.29 2.41 -32.51
C HIS A 860 -25.97 1.64 -32.57
N PRO A 861 -25.74 0.74 -33.55
CA PRO A 861 -24.43 0.13 -33.73
C PRO A 861 -23.36 1.18 -34.12
N VAL A 862 -22.08 0.87 -33.90
CA VAL A 862 -20.99 1.83 -34.17
C VAL A 862 -20.76 2.02 -35.66
N GLN A 863 -20.70 0.90 -36.37
CA GLN A 863 -20.54 0.81 -37.82
C GLN A 863 -21.11 -0.55 -38.27
N GLN A 864 -21.24 -0.78 -39.59
CA GLN A 864 -21.91 -1.95 -40.17
C GLN A 864 -21.52 -3.29 -39.51
N ASN A 865 -20.24 -3.48 -39.18
CA ASN A 865 -19.71 -4.72 -38.59
C ASN A 865 -19.28 -4.56 -37.13
N THR A 866 -19.78 -3.53 -36.43
CA THR A 866 -19.44 -3.29 -35.02
C THR A 866 -20.71 -2.96 -34.25
N PRO A 867 -21.27 -3.93 -33.50
CA PRO A 867 -22.52 -3.76 -32.78
C PRO A 867 -22.41 -2.75 -31.64
N CYS A 868 -23.55 -2.23 -31.20
CA CYS A 868 -23.66 -1.75 -29.82
C CYS A 868 -23.77 -2.97 -28.89
N ILE A 869 -22.99 -2.99 -27.81
CA ILE A 869 -22.96 -4.14 -26.89
C ILE A 869 -23.31 -3.67 -25.48
N LEU A 870 -24.46 -4.13 -24.98
CA LEU A 870 -24.86 -4.00 -23.57
C LEU A 870 -24.28 -5.20 -22.80
N ARG A 871 -23.48 -4.95 -21.77
CA ARG A 871 -22.80 -5.98 -20.97
C ARG A 871 -23.24 -6.01 -19.53
N SER A 872 -23.30 -7.21 -18.97
CA SER A 872 -23.51 -7.44 -17.54
C SER A 872 -22.63 -8.59 -17.05
N ALA A 873 -22.00 -8.41 -15.88
CA ALA A 873 -21.23 -9.44 -15.21
C ALA A 873 -22.05 -9.98 -14.04
N ILE A 874 -22.45 -11.26 -14.10
CA ILE A 874 -23.33 -11.85 -13.09
C ILE A 874 -22.83 -13.19 -12.59
N VAL A 875 -23.20 -13.54 -11.36
CA VAL A 875 -23.20 -14.91 -10.88
C VAL A 875 -24.63 -15.43 -11.01
N VAL A 876 -24.85 -16.42 -11.87
CA VAL A 876 -26.20 -17.01 -12.00
C VAL A 876 -26.51 -17.77 -10.71
N PRO A 877 -27.61 -17.49 -9.99
CA PRO A 877 -27.89 -18.14 -8.72
C PRO A 877 -28.01 -19.65 -8.87
N LYS A 878 -27.48 -20.40 -7.88
CA LYS A 878 -27.76 -21.84 -7.78
C LYS A 878 -29.22 -22.06 -7.43
N GLU A 879 -29.79 -23.16 -7.92
CA GLU A 879 -31.13 -23.66 -7.55
C GLU A 879 -32.31 -22.75 -7.90
N LYS A 880 -32.09 -21.68 -8.68
CA LYS A 880 -33.16 -20.80 -9.20
C LYS A 880 -33.27 -20.91 -10.71
N LYS A 881 -34.49 -20.80 -11.22
CA LYS A 881 -34.69 -20.61 -12.68
C LYS A 881 -34.33 -19.18 -13.01
N THR A 882 -33.37 -18.99 -13.92
CA THR A 882 -32.88 -17.66 -14.28
C THR A 882 -33.09 -17.42 -15.77
N ARG A 883 -33.64 -16.27 -16.13
CA ARG A 883 -33.86 -15.86 -17.52
C ARG A 883 -33.49 -14.40 -17.74
N LEU A 884 -33.13 -14.09 -18.98
CA LEU A 884 -32.99 -12.73 -19.48
C LEU A 884 -34.29 -12.33 -20.18
N GLU A 885 -34.96 -11.30 -19.68
CA GLU A 885 -36.18 -10.74 -20.27
C GLU A 885 -35.85 -9.44 -21.00
N MET A 886 -36.28 -9.33 -22.25
CA MET A 886 -36.09 -8.15 -23.09
C MET A 886 -37.40 -7.75 -23.74
N THR A 887 -37.67 -6.45 -23.80
CA THR A 887 -38.72 -5.89 -24.64
C THR A 887 -38.13 -4.82 -25.54
N VAL A 888 -38.18 -5.07 -26.84
CA VAL A 888 -37.47 -4.28 -27.85
C VAL A 888 -38.35 -3.89 -29.02
N SER A 889 -37.93 -2.86 -29.73
CA SER A 889 -38.58 -2.35 -30.93
C SER A 889 -37.54 -1.80 -31.91
N HIS A 890 -37.99 -1.21 -33.01
CA HIS A 890 -37.16 -0.77 -34.13
C HIS A 890 -37.65 0.59 -34.62
N LYS A 891 -36.75 1.34 -35.29
CA LYS A 891 -37.15 2.54 -36.02
C LYS A 891 -38.07 2.15 -37.20
N ASP A 892 -39.02 3.02 -37.52
CA ASP A 892 -39.91 2.81 -38.66
C ASP A 892 -39.09 2.56 -39.95
N GLU A 893 -39.53 1.57 -40.72
CA GLU A 893 -38.88 1.11 -41.97
C GLU A 893 -37.44 0.57 -41.81
N ALA A 894 -36.94 0.40 -40.59
CA ALA A 894 -35.63 -0.18 -40.29
C ALA A 894 -35.75 -1.57 -39.64
N ASP A 895 -34.64 -2.32 -39.66
CA ASP A 895 -34.49 -3.58 -38.94
C ASP A 895 -33.11 -3.67 -38.28
N TRP A 896 -32.94 -4.58 -37.31
CA TRP A 896 -31.63 -4.84 -36.71
C TRP A 896 -31.56 -6.25 -36.11
N GLN A 897 -30.35 -6.78 -35.94
CA GLN A 897 -30.15 -8.14 -35.43
C GLN A 897 -29.87 -8.12 -33.91
N LEU A 898 -30.74 -8.77 -33.14
CA LEU A 898 -30.55 -9.01 -31.71
C LEU A 898 -29.76 -10.30 -31.51
N ILE A 899 -28.61 -10.21 -30.83
CA ILE A 899 -27.78 -11.37 -30.47
C ILE A 899 -27.52 -11.36 -28.97
N VAL A 900 -27.72 -12.50 -28.30
CA VAL A 900 -27.35 -12.68 -26.88
C VAL A 900 -26.21 -13.67 -26.77
N LYS A 901 -25.16 -13.30 -26.04
CA LYS A 901 -24.01 -14.17 -25.75
C LYS A 901 -23.78 -14.30 -24.25
N ALA A 902 -23.33 -15.47 -23.83
CA ALA A 902 -22.85 -15.75 -22.48
C ALA A 902 -21.44 -16.34 -22.57
N ASN A 903 -20.46 -15.68 -21.94
CA ASN A 903 -19.06 -16.10 -21.97
C ASN A 903 -18.51 -16.31 -23.40
N GLY A 904 -18.98 -15.51 -24.36
CA GLY A 904 -18.63 -15.57 -25.78
C GLY A 904 -19.49 -16.53 -26.62
N ASN A 905 -20.27 -17.43 -25.98
CA ASN A 905 -21.14 -18.37 -26.67
C ASN A 905 -22.50 -17.73 -26.99
N GLN A 906 -22.97 -17.84 -28.23
CA GLN A 906 -24.27 -17.31 -28.63
C GLN A 906 -25.41 -18.19 -28.08
N LEU A 907 -26.32 -17.57 -27.32
CA LEU A 907 -27.53 -18.20 -26.79
C LEU A 907 -28.77 -17.90 -27.62
N HIS A 908 -28.83 -16.72 -28.24
CA HIS A 908 -29.98 -16.27 -29.02
C HIS A 908 -29.55 -15.41 -30.21
N SER A 909 -30.32 -15.47 -31.29
CA SER A 909 -30.17 -14.60 -32.47
C SER A 909 -31.51 -14.46 -33.20
N SER A 910 -32.02 -13.23 -33.34
CA SER A 910 -33.27 -12.95 -34.06
C SER A 910 -33.26 -11.56 -34.70
N LEU A 911 -33.95 -11.43 -35.84
CA LEU A 911 -34.17 -10.15 -36.51
C LEU A 911 -35.31 -9.39 -35.83
N VAL A 912 -35.12 -8.10 -35.55
CA VAL A 912 -36.12 -7.18 -35.00
C VAL A 912 -36.58 -6.25 -36.11
N ASN A 913 -37.84 -6.39 -36.53
CA ASN A 913 -38.45 -5.63 -37.61
C ASN A 913 -39.98 -5.59 -37.46
N ALA A 914 -40.66 -4.90 -38.38
CA ALA A 914 -42.11 -4.76 -38.36
C ALA A 914 -42.89 -6.09 -38.45
N ALA A 915 -42.31 -7.14 -39.03
CA ALA A 915 -42.95 -8.46 -39.13
C ALA A 915 -42.75 -9.32 -37.88
N ALA A 916 -41.66 -9.09 -37.13
CA ALA A 916 -41.33 -9.80 -35.90
C ALA A 916 -42.17 -9.29 -34.72
N VAL A 917 -42.46 -7.99 -34.72
CA VAL A 917 -43.32 -7.31 -33.77
C VAL A 917 -44.79 -7.68 -34.03
N LYS A 918 -45.44 -8.36 -33.09
CA LYS A 918 -46.79 -8.95 -33.27
C LYS A 918 -47.87 -8.29 -32.43
N ASP A 919 -47.50 -7.46 -31.47
CA ASP A 919 -48.48 -6.71 -30.69
C ASP A 919 -48.96 -5.47 -31.47
N THR A 920 -50.09 -4.93 -31.06
CA THR A 920 -50.68 -3.73 -31.70
C THR A 920 -49.90 -2.46 -31.39
N GLU A 921 -49.00 -2.50 -30.40
CA GLU A 921 -48.24 -1.36 -29.91
C GLU A 921 -46.84 -1.27 -30.53
N GLY A 922 -46.37 -2.31 -31.22
CA GLY A 922 -45.12 -2.24 -31.94
C GLY A 922 -43.87 -2.68 -31.14
N TRP A 923 -44.00 -3.63 -30.21
CA TRP A 923 -42.93 -4.22 -29.39
C TRP A 923 -42.79 -5.74 -29.57
N LEU A 924 -41.58 -6.23 -29.30
CA LEU A 924 -41.19 -7.64 -29.33
C LEU A 924 -40.62 -8.05 -27.97
N ASP A 925 -41.26 -9.04 -27.33
CA ASP A 925 -40.75 -9.68 -26.11
C ASP A 925 -39.85 -10.88 -26.44
N VAL A 926 -38.67 -10.91 -25.86
CA VAL A 926 -37.68 -11.97 -26.04
C VAL A 926 -37.21 -12.47 -24.67
N ASN A 927 -37.26 -13.79 -24.48
CA ASN A 927 -36.81 -14.45 -23.27
C ASN A 927 -35.69 -15.45 -23.59
N VAL A 928 -34.57 -15.37 -22.86
CA VAL A 928 -33.44 -16.31 -23.01
C VAL A 928 -33.20 -17.01 -21.69
N ASP A 929 -33.26 -18.35 -21.69
CA ASP A 929 -33.01 -19.16 -20.49
C ASP A 929 -31.50 -19.16 -20.14
N LEU A 930 -31.19 -18.82 -18.89
CA LEU A 930 -29.84 -18.81 -18.34
C LEU A 930 -29.65 -19.92 -17.29
N SER A 931 -30.69 -20.71 -16.99
CA SER A 931 -30.68 -21.70 -15.91
C SER A 931 -29.60 -22.78 -16.08
N GLY A 932 -29.21 -23.09 -17.33
CA GLY A 932 -28.10 -23.99 -17.63
C GLY A 932 -26.72 -23.49 -17.16
N LEU A 933 -26.62 -22.22 -16.75
CA LEU A 933 -25.40 -21.58 -16.26
C LEU A 933 -25.41 -21.38 -14.73
N ALA A 934 -26.35 -22.00 -14.00
CA ALA A 934 -26.48 -21.87 -12.56
C ALA A 934 -25.16 -22.12 -11.80
N GLY A 935 -24.83 -21.23 -10.87
CA GLY A 935 -23.60 -21.22 -10.09
C GLY A 935 -22.35 -20.70 -10.82
N GLN A 936 -22.45 -20.33 -12.09
CA GLN A 936 -21.30 -19.86 -12.88
C GLN A 936 -21.21 -18.32 -12.87
N ARG A 937 -19.96 -17.83 -12.97
CA ARG A 937 -19.66 -16.44 -13.34
C ARG A 937 -19.83 -16.28 -14.84
N VAL A 938 -20.75 -15.40 -15.25
CA VAL A 938 -21.14 -15.21 -16.65
C VAL A 938 -20.95 -13.75 -17.04
N MET A 939 -20.20 -13.54 -18.12
CA MET A 939 -20.21 -12.30 -18.88
C MET A 939 -21.35 -12.39 -19.91
N LEU A 940 -22.44 -11.68 -19.67
CA LEU A 940 -23.54 -11.55 -20.60
C LEU A 940 -23.31 -10.38 -21.53
N GLU A 941 -23.56 -10.58 -22.82
CA GLU A 941 -23.55 -9.53 -23.83
C GLU A 941 -24.85 -9.58 -24.65
N VAL A 942 -25.50 -8.43 -24.80
CA VAL A 942 -26.68 -8.23 -25.63
C VAL A 942 -26.32 -7.23 -26.72
N HIS A 943 -26.36 -7.68 -27.97
CA HIS A 943 -25.86 -6.93 -29.11
C HIS A 943 -27.03 -6.35 -29.90
N ASN A 944 -26.98 -5.04 -30.15
CA ASN A 944 -27.68 -4.41 -31.27
C ASN A 944 -26.71 -4.36 -32.46
N HIS A 945 -26.84 -5.37 -33.32
CA HIS A 945 -26.00 -5.56 -34.49
C HIS A 945 -26.71 -5.04 -35.73
N SER A 946 -25.96 -4.41 -36.64
CA SER A 946 -26.53 -3.96 -37.91
C SER A 946 -26.93 -5.16 -38.77
N ASN A 947 -27.98 -5.00 -39.57
CA ASN A 947 -28.37 -6.00 -40.56
C ASN A 947 -27.89 -5.59 -41.96
N ASN A 948 -28.10 -4.32 -42.34
CA ASN A 948 -27.82 -3.80 -43.69
C ASN A 948 -27.29 -2.35 -43.75
N TRP A 949 -26.93 -1.77 -42.61
CA TRP A 949 -26.54 -0.39 -42.35
C TRP A 949 -27.57 0.69 -42.77
N ALA A 950 -28.86 0.44 -42.54
CA ALA A 950 -29.97 1.33 -42.90
C ALA A 950 -30.82 1.81 -41.69
N ASN A 951 -30.23 2.61 -40.79
CA ASN A 951 -30.87 3.19 -39.60
C ASN A 951 -31.23 2.20 -38.49
N GLU A 952 -30.30 1.33 -38.08
CA GLU A 952 -30.50 0.27 -37.08
C GLU A 952 -30.60 0.72 -35.62
N PHE A 953 -31.40 1.75 -35.38
CA PHE A 953 -31.76 2.18 -34.04
C PHE A 953 -32.60 1.12 -33.35
N ALA A 954 -32.08 0.60 -32.25
CA ALA A 954 -32.79 -0.28 -31.34
C ALA A 954 -33.46 0.54 -30.25
N TYR A 955 -34.75 0.26 -30.03
CA TYR A 955 -35.55 0.85 -28.96
C TYR A 955 -35.76 -0.20 -27.89
N TRP A 956 -35.39 0.09 -26.65
CA TRP A 956 -35.45 -0.84 -25.53
C TRP A 956 -36.38 -0.27 -24.47
N HIS A 957 -37.40 -1.04 -24.08
CA HIS A 957 -38.25 -0.69 -22.94
C HIS A 957 -37.86 -1.47 -21.68
N GLN A 958 -37.30 -2.67 -21.85
CA GLN A 958 -36.85 -3.48 -20.73
C GLN A 958 -35.69 -4.38 -21.14
N LEU A 959 -34.68 -4.51 -20.26
CA LEU A 959 -33.66 -5.55 -20.32
C LEU A 959 -33.26 -5.92 -18.89
N LYS A 960 -33.74 -7.04 -18.36
CA LYS A 960 -33.49 -7.44 -16.97
C LYS A 960 -33.28 -8.93 -16.81
N ILE A 961 -32.53 -9.29 -15.77
CA ILE A 961 -32.31 -10.68 -15.38
C ILE A 961 -33.27 -11.00 -14.23
N VAL A 962 -34.02 -12.08 -14.37
CA VAL A 962 -35.00 -12.52 -13.38
C VAL A 962 -34.62 -13.92 -12.90
N SER A 963 -34.57 -14.11 -11.59
CA SER A 963 -34.30 -15.39 -10.94
C SER A 963 -35.43 -15.74 -9.96
N GLU A 964 -36.09 -16.88 -10.20
CA GLU A 964 -37.24 -17.37 -9.43
C GLU A 964 -36.94 -18.71 -8.74
#